data_AF-A0A4Q2Z8L3-F1
#
_entry.id   AF-A0A4Q2Z8L3-F1
#
_cell.length_a   1.000
_cell.length_b   1.000
_cell.length_c   1.000
_cell.angle_alpha   90.00
_cell.angle_beta   90.00
_cell.angle_gamma   90.00
#
_symmetry.space_group_name_H-M   'P 1'
#
loop_
_entity.id
_entity.type
_entity.pdbx_description
1 polymer ?
#
loop_
_entity_poly.entity_id
_entity_poly.type
_entity_poly.pdbx_seq_one_letter_code
_entity_poly.pdbx_strand_id
1 'polypeptide(L)'
;SGAGTITKKGTGTTLLSGSNSFTTALSIEGGLLAVASDLALGNAANGVTFRNGSGKLASDAAGVVIPRSMTVESGATGGFAAVDATDSLEVTGVVSGAGGIEIGGNGLVRLAAANTYAGNTTVTSGILNVAAAGATSSGSVSVTGGVLAGTGSVSGAVSVSTGAAVRAGAITTTGTSVGTLSTGSLTLAGGSTLYTEFTNATTYDKLVVTGNVATSGASTSNPVLVDLRLENSAAKWTSLGTYNLIQYSGTFTGAPNSLFKVSPSSIQAGLTYTFAASGGFVTLTISGAAPSEWNTDANGNWSLAGNWANGIPNGVGVNTRFGTVITSPRVVTVDSARTVGSIQFNNANSYTLAGTSVLTLDASTGNTNIETLNGSHTLSTPLTLVDTLDVVMASGASTLTLSGNITGAGGIRHLTTGTVVLGGTNTFGGDVTFTGGSLRFKNGSLGNGHLLLADTSLLWETGNTQDISNRAVGIDGESVTFNTNGNNVTLANAIGSFGTGALVKAGEGKLTLVQDPTYNGGTTISGGVLELGNGGSTGQLQGNIVNNAELSVRFEDNTALTNVISGTGGLVHRGTGLLVLASQNTHSGPTSVAVATGRLLLGDSLSLQNSTVTLDFAGGKVEFGTLMAATFGGLTGSKSLALQNDTSAAVALTIGQNGQDTEYLGTLSGPGSLVKTGAGISLISGVNNYAGSTTVSGGSLDVTYGGEIHGAGVIVNGTGKLVVSGGAVATTTGAFGVNSGGLQLLDGTATFSGAVTANGSNGSSASAPLVIAGGTLTAPSINLGRTGLNVTNEPTEAPANTNLHILGGQVNVTGNLDIGTTAQSNSSVVTRVDFGGLTVGGVTTIAINNGGRWSML
;
A
#
# COMPACT_ATOMS: atom_id res chain seq x y z
N SER A 1 15.83 9.87 34.53
CA SER A 1 16.72 10.58 35.49
C SER A 1 17.47 9.55 36.34
N GLY A 2 18.53 9.94 37.06
CA GLY A 2 19.24 9.04 37.99
C GLY A 2 20.76 8.94 37.74
N ALA A 3 21.43 8.08 38.51
CA ALA A 3 22.90 7.90 38.49
C ALA A 3 23.34 6.57 37.83
N GLY A 4 22.44 5.87 37.14
CA GLY A 4 22.75 4.61 36.47
C GLY A 4 23.27 4.81 35.05
N THR A 5 24.25 4.00 34.64
CA THR A 5 24.81 4.00 33.28
C THR A 5 23.80 3.54 32.24
N ILE A 6 23.75 4.23 31.10
CA ILE A 6 22.87 3.86 29.98
C ILE A 6 23.71 3.28 28.84
N THR A 7 23.31 2.11 28.35
CA THR A 7 23.95 1.44 27.21
C THR A 7 22.89 1.01 26.20
N LYS A 8 22.96 1.54 24.97
CA LYS A 8 22.16 1.06 23.84
C LYS A 8 22.82 -0.17 23.22
N LYS A 9 22.11 -1.31 23.20
CA LYS A 9 22.54 -2.57 22.56
C LYS A 9 21.54 -3.00 21.46
N GLY A 10 21.91 -4.03 20.69
CA GLY A 10 21.07 -4.63 19.64
C GLY A 10 20.97 -3.80 18.36
N THR A 11 20.52 -4.40 17.25
CA THR A 11 20.55 -3.79 15.91
C THR A 11 19.41 -2.81 15.62
N GLY A 12 18.32 -2.84 16.40
CA GLY A 12 17.15 -1.99 16.19
C GLY A 12 17.37 -0.51 16.54
N THR A 13 16.40 0.32 16.15
CA THR A 13 16.32 1.75 16.47
C THR A 13 15.65 1.96 17.84
N THR A 14 16.22 2.83 18.66
CA THR A 14 15.60 3.32 19.90
C THR A 14 15.47 4.84 19.80
N LEU A 15 14.25 5.34 19.99
CA LEU A 15 13.96 6.77 20.03
C LEU A 15 13.94 7.28 21.48
N LEU A 16 14.73 8.32 21.77
CA LEU A 16 14.62 9.11 23.00
C LEU A 16 13.95 10.45 22.67
N SER A 17 12.62 10.49 22.83
CA SER A 17 11.78 11.64 22.46
C SER A 17 11.70 12.74 23.52
N GLY A 18 12.11 12.46 24.77
CA GLY A 18 12.03 13.40 25.88
C GLY A 18 13.39 13.91 26.36
N SER A 19 13.39 15.03 27.09
CA SER A 19 14.58 15.50 27.81
C SER A 19 14.92 14.56 28.97
N ASN A 20 16.19 14.18 29.09
CA ASN A 20 16.68 13.27 30.11
C ASN A 20 17.67 13.96 31.06
N SER A 21 17.68 13.54 32.32
CA SER A 21 18.53 14.11 33.38
C SER A 21 19.39 13.07 34.11
N PHE A 22 19.73 11.96 33.44
CA PHE A 22 20.71 11.03 34.01
C PHE A 22 22.11 11.66 34.03
N THR A 23 22.89 11.31 35.05
CA THR A 23 24.14 12.00 35.41
C THR A 23 25.41 11.25 35.02
N THR A 24 25.30 10.05 34.45
CA THR A 24 26.42 9.24 33.97
C THR A 24 26.55 9.28 32.44
N ALA A 25 27.70 8.83 31.94
CA ALA A 25 27.94 8.72 30.50
C ALA A 25 26.97 7.73 29.80
N LEU A 26 26.66 8.02 28.54
CA LEU A 26 25.86 7.20 27.64
C LEU A 26 26.80 6.42 26.71
N SER A 27 26.53 5.13 26.54
CA SER A 27 27.25 4.27 25.60
C SER A 27 26.33 3.69 24.54
N ILE A 28 26.85 3.54 23.32
CA ILE A 28 26.14 2.92 22.20
C ILE A 28 27.01 1.77 21.68
N GLU A 29 26.47 0.55 21.72
CA GLU A 29 27.14 -0.67 21.27
C GLU A 29 26.58 -1.22 19.96
N GLY A 30 25.33 -0.91 19.62
CA GLY A 30 24.72 -1.36 18.38
C GLY A 30 23.42 -0.63 18.03
N GLY A 31 23.05 -0.73 16.75
CA GLY A 31 21.83 -0.16 16.21
C GLY A 31 21.81 1.37 16.23
N LEU A 32 20.61 1.95 16.13
CA LEU A 32 20.40 3.39 16.08
C LEU A 32 19.86 3.92 17.40
N LEU A 33 20.45 4.99 17.94
CA LEU A 33 19.86 5.78 19.03
C LEU A 33 19.42 7.13 18.48
N ALA A 34 18.13 7.30 18.19
CA ALA A 34 17.57 8.49 17.60
C ALA A 34 17.14 9.52 18.68
N VAL A 35 17.44 10.79 18.45
CA VAL A 35 17.10 11.91 19.34
C VAL A 35 16.58 13.11 18.57
N ALA A 36 15.65 13.85 19.18
CA ALA A 36 15.16 15.13 18.65
C ALA A 36 15.92 16.36 19.18
N SER A 37 16.79 16.19 20.20
CA SER A 37 17.63 17.26 20.75
C SER A 37 18.78 16.70 21.60
N ASP A 38 19.81 17.52 21.87
CA ASP A 38 20.89 17.17 22.80
C ASP A 38 20.39 16.80 24.20
N LEU A 39 19.32 17.46 24.67
CA LEU A 39 18.74 17.24 26.00
C LEU A 39 18.25 15.80 26.20
N ALA A 40 17.97 15.06 25.11
CA ALA A 40 17.61 13.66 25.20
C ALA A 40 18.76 12.75 25.69
N LEU A 41 20.01 13.21 25.58
CA LEU A 41 21.20 12.43 25.93
C LEU A 41 21.62 12.58 27.40
N GLY A 42 20.80 13.18 28.27
CA GLY A 42 21.11 13.33 29.70
C GLY A 42 21.81 14.65 30.03
N ASN A 43 22.57 14.67 31.13
CA ASN A 43 23.35 15.85 31.51
C ASN A 43 24.40 16.22 30.43
N ALA A 44 24.40 17.48 29.99
CA ALA A 44 25.25 18.01 28.92
C ALA A 44 26.77 17.95 29.22
N ALA A 45 27.16 17.83 30.49
CA ALA A 45 28.57 17.63 30.87
C ALA A 45 29.12 16.25 30.47
N ASN A 46 28.24 15.29 30.15
CA ASN A 46 28.63 13.93 29.82
C ASN A 46 28.76 13.72 28.32
N GLY A 47 29.86 13.09 27.90
CA GLY A 47 30.07 12.66 26.53
C GLY A 47 29.26 11.42 26.15
N VAL A 48 29.31 11.08 24.86
CA VAL A 48 28.77 9.82 24.30
C VAL A 48 29.94 8.92 23.90
N THR A 49 29.90 7.65 24.27
CA THR A 49 30.92 6.69 23.87
C THR A 49 30.37 5.59 22.97
N PHE A 50 31.00 5.37 21.83
CA PHE A 50 30.77 4.23 20.96
C PHE A 50 31.73 3.10 21.35
N ARG A 51 31.18 1.91 21.66
CA ARG A 51 31.94 0.75 22.14
C ARG A 51 31.49 -0.52 21.42
N ASN A 52 32.33 -1.55 21.30
CA ASN A 52 31.91 -2.93 20.97
C ASN A 52 30.89 -3.11 19.81
N GLY A 53 31.05 -2.42 18.66
CA GLY A 53 30.17 -2.64 17.50
C GLY A 53 29.99 -1.42 16.60
N SER A 54 28.90 -1.42 15.83
CA SER A 54 28.56 -0.42 14.79
C SER A 54 27.46 0.57 15.19
N GLY A 55 27.32 0.84 16.49
CA GLY A 55 26.26 1.70 17.03
C GLY A 55 26.35 3.15 16.55
N LYS A 56 25.19 3.77 16.25
CA LYS A 56 25.11 5.16 15.76
C LYS A 56 24.19 6.03 16.61
N LEU A 57 24.56 7.30 16.78
CA LEU A 57 23.69 8.36 17.30
C LEU A 57 22.98 9.02 16.11
N ALA A 58 21.66 9.19 16.18
CA ALA A 58 20.88 9.72 15.06
C ALA A 58 19.99 10.91 15.44
N SER A 59 19.72 11.80 14.48
CA SER A 59 18.65 12.79 14.58
C SER A 59 17.33 12.23 14.04
N ASP A 60 16.23 12.51 14.75
CA ASP A 60 14.82 12.26 14.35
C ASP A 60 14.07 13.58 14.08
N ALA A 61 14.84 14.64 13.77
CA ALA A 61 14.34 15.97 13.49
C ALA A 61 15.35 16.76 12.65
N ALA A 62 14.90 17.84 12.02
CA ALA A 62 15.76 18.82 11.37
C ALA A 62 16.48 19.72 12.40
N GLY A 63 17.76 20.00 12.17
CA GLY A 63 18.53 21.00 12.92
C GLY A 63 18.99 20.55 14.31
N VAL A 64 19.11 19.24 14.56
CA VAL A 64 19.59 18.72 15.84
C VAL A 64 21.10 19.00 15.98
N VAL A 65 21.49 19.76 17.00
CA VAL A 65 22.91 20.07 17.27
C VAL A 65 23.37 19.37 18.54
N ILE A 66 24.49 18.63 18.44
CA ILE A 66 25.12 17.90 19.55
C ILE A 66 26.52 18.49 19.84
N PRO A 67 26.65 19.32 20.90
CA PRO A 67 27.93 19.93 21.29
C PRO A 67 28.83 19.03 22.14
N ARG A 68 28.37 17.84 22.50
CA ARG A 68 29.06 16.96 23.43
C ARG A 68 30.30 16.33 22.80
N SER A 69 31.35 16.18 23.61
CA SER A 69 32.51 15.37 23.21
C SER A 69 32.10 13.91 23.04
N MET A 70 32.68 13.26 22.03
CA MET A 70 32.40 11.86 21.71
C MET A 70 33.68 11.06 21.61
N THR A 71 33.59 9.79 22.00
CA THR A 71 34.73 8.87 21.95
C THR A 71 34.34 7.60 21.22
N VAL A 72 35.14 7.18 20.24
CA VAL A 72 35.04 5.88 19.58
C VAL A 72 36.18 5.00 20.07
N GLU A 73 35.86 3.96 20.83
CA GLU A 73 36.87 3.09 21.40
C GLU A 73 37.56 2.19 20.36
N SER A 74 38.70 1.64 20.76
CA SER A 74 39.42 0.65 19.95
C SER A 74 38.51 -0.54 19.61
N GLY A 75 38.47 -0.92 18.33
CA GLY A 75 37.64 -2.03 17.85
C GLY A 75 36.16 -1.69 17.63
N ALA A 76 35.72 -0.46 17.90
CA ALA A 76 34.40 0.03 17.56
C ALA A 76 34.39 0.79 16.21
N THR A 77 33.26 0.71 15.52
CA THR A 77 32.91 1.60 14.40
C THR A 77 31.70 2.40 14.84
N GLY A 78 31.91 3.47 15.61
CA GLY A 78 30.81 4.34 16.03
C GLY A 78 30.17 5.03 14.83
N GLY A 79 29.16 5.87 15.05
CA GLY A 79 28.60 6.57 13.90
C GLY A 79 27.47 7.53 14.16
N PHE A 80 27.03 8.12 13.05
CA PHE A 80 26.02 9.16 13.01
C PHE A 80 24.99 8.87 11.94
N ALA A 81 23.75 9.28 12.17
CA ALA A 81 22.72 9.22 11.14
C ALA A 81 21.69 10.34 11.26
N ALA A 82 20.93 10.53 10.19
CA ALA A 82 19.68 11.29 10.20
C ALA A 82 18.61 10.35 9.65
N VAL A 83 17.56 10.08 10.43
CA VAL A 83 16.63 8.97 10.16
C VAL A 83 15.96 9.16 8.81
N ASP A 84 15.33 10.32 8.61
CA ASP A 84 14.64 10.66 7.38
C ASP A 84 15.38 11.69 6.53
N ALA A 85 14.98 11.83 5.27
CA ALA A 85 15.61 12.73 4.30
C ALA A 85 15.55 14.22 4.72
N THR A 86 14.58 14.59 5.56
CA THR A 86 14.42 15.96 6.09
C THR A 86 15.20 16.21 7.37
N ASP A 87 15.72 15.16 8.00
CA ASP A 87 16.41 15.27 9.28
C ASP A 87 17.84 15.75 9.10
N SER A 88 18.36 16.45 10.12
CA SER A 88 19.75 16.85 10.14
C SER A 88 20.37 16.80 11.53
N LEU A 89 21.55 16.18 11.60
CA LEU A 89 22.37 16.05 12.80
C LEU A 89 23.68 16.83 12.61
N GLU A 90 23.89 17.87 13.40
CA GLU A 90 25.14 18.58 13.48
C GLU A 90 25.93 18.17 14.72
N VAL A 91 27.15 17.70 14.53
CA VAL A 91 28.09 17.39 15.61
C VAL A 91 29.13 18.49 15.69
N THR A 92 29.02 19.33 16.73
CA THR A 92 29.96 20.42 17.03
C THR A 92 30.96 20.06 18.12
N GLY A 93 30.72 18.98 18.87
CA GLY A 93 31.70 18.42 19.79
C GLY A 93 32.79 17.62 19.07
N VAL A 94 33.98 17.53 19.69
CA VAL A 94 35.10 16.76 19.15
C VAL A 94 34.83 15.25 19.27
N VAL A 95 34.99 14.53 18.17
CA VAL A 95 35.03 13.06 18.11
C VAL A 95 36.48 12.60 18.20
N SER A 96 36.77 11.73 19.16
CA SER A 96 38.12 11.25 19.52
C SER A 96 38.17 9.72 19.65
N GLY A 97 39.36 9.15 19.83
CA GLY A 97 39.54 7.72 20.15
C GLY A 97 40.20 6.91 19.01
N ALA A 98 40.32 5.59 19.19
CA ALA A 98 41.04 4.74 18.25
C ALA A 98 40.17 4.15 17.13
N GLY A 99 38.84 4.08 17.33
CA GLY A 99 37.90 3.50 16.37
C GLY A 99 37.55 4.41 15.19
N GLY A 100 36.76 3.87 14.25
CA GLY A 100 36.28 4.58 13.05
C GLY A 100 34.85 5.10 13.20
N ILE A 101 34.40 5.91 12.24
CA ILE A 101 33.01 6.40 12.20
C ILE A 101 32.28 5.93 10.94
N GLU A 102 30.99 5.66 11.08
CA GLU A 102 30.09 5.30 9.98
C GLU A 102 28.90 6.27 9.93
N ILE A 103 28.66 6.86 8.77
CA ILE A 103 27.54 7.74 8.49
C ILE A 103 26.45 6.94 7.77
N GLY A 104 25.21 7.01 8.26
CA GLY A 104 24.06 6.39 7.61
C GLY A 104 22.76 7.18 7.76
N GLY A 105 21.63 6.51 7.52
CA GLY A 105 20.33 7.17 7.43
C GLY A 105 20.12 7.87 6.07
N ASN A 106 19.01 8.59 5.93
CA ASN A 106 18.62 9.21 4.66
C ASN A 106 18.89 10.72 4.63
N GLY A 107 19.05 11.37 5.78
CA GLY A 107 19.23 12.81 5.91
C GLY A 107 20.69 13.28 5.94
N LEU A 108 20.91 14.46 6.55
CA LEU A 108 22.20 15.14 6.57
C LEU A 108 22.90 15.02 7.93
N VAL A 109 24.14 14.53 7.94
CA VAL A 109 25.06 14.62 9.08
C VAL A 109 26.14 15.65 8.79
N ARG A 110 26.28 16.66 9.65
CA ARG A 110 27.30 17.70 9.55
C ARG A 110 28.35 17.57 10.64
N LEU A 111 29.61 17.40 10.25
CA LEU A 111 30.76 17.42 11.17
C LEU A 111 31.39 18.81 11.13
N ALA A 112 31.30 19.53 12.26
CA ALA A 112 31.67 20.94 12.36
C ALA A 112 32.94 21.20 13.19
N ALA A 113 33.46 20.19 13.89
CA ALA A 113 34.67 20.26 14.69
C ALA A 113 35.87 19.60 14.00
N ALA A 114 37.09 20.00 14.36
CA ALA A 114 38.29 19.24 14.03
C ALA A 114 38.36 17.99 14.91
N ASN A 115 38.31 16.82 14.28
CA ASN A 115 38.19 15.54 14.96
C ASN A 115 39.53 14.78 15.03
N THR A 116 39.69 13.93 16.05
CA THR A 116 40.95 13.27 16.39
C THR A 116 40.85 11.75 16.51
N TYR A 117 39.73 11.15 16.07
CA TYR A 117 39.62 9.68 16.02
C TYR A 117 40.60 9.10 15.00
N ALA A 118 41.21 7.94 15.28
CA ALA A 118 42.26 7.38 14.42
C ALA A 118 41.72 6.50 13.27
N GLY A 119 40.53 5.92 13.42
CA GLY A 119 39.96 5.02 12.43
C GLY A 119 39.42 5.71 11.18
N ASN A 120 38.96 4.90 10.23
CA ASN A 120 38.41 5.36 8.95
C ASN A 120 37.00 5.93 9.09
N THR A 121 36.58 6.70 8.10
CA THR A 121 35.20 7.19 7.96
C THR A 121 34.51 6.50 6.79
N THR A 122 33.35 5.91 7.03
CA THR A 122 32.54 5.28 5.97
C THR A 122 31.21 6.02 5.84
N VAL A 123 30.79 6.35 4.62
CA VAL A 123 29.47 6.92 4.33
C VAL A 123 28.65 5.87 3.58
N THR A 124 27.76 5.19 4.31
CA THR A 124 26.96 4.09 3.76
C THR A 124 25.69 4.58 3.07
N SER A 125 25.10 5.66 3.55
CA SER A 125 23.89 6.30 3.01
C SER A 125 23.79 7.75 3.51
N GLY A 126 22.85 8.52 2.98
CA GLY A 126 22.63 9.91 3.38
C GLY A 126 23.78 10.84 2.96
N ILE A 127 23.90 11.98 3.63
CA ILE A 127 24.89 13.01 3.31
C ILE A 127 25.83 13.23 4.50
N LEU A 128 27.14 13.10 4.30
CA LEU A 128 28.15 13.62 5.21
C LEU A 128 28.61 15.01 4.74
N ASN A 129 28.24 16.06 5.46
CA ASN A 129 28.69 17.42 5.21
C ASN A 129 29.92 17.76 6.08
N VAL A 130 31.08 17.92 5.44
CA VAL A 130 32.37 18.30 6.02
C VAL A 130 32.42 19.83 6.10
N ALA A 131 32.14 20.38 7.29
CA ALA A 131 31.99 21.82 7.47
C ALA A 131 33.26 22.52 8.02
N ALA A 132 34.28 21.77 8.43
CA ALA A 132 35.52 22.31 8.99
C ALA A 132 36.76 21.57 8.48
N ALA A 133 37.93 22.19 8.64
CA ALA A 133 39.20 21.53 8.39
C ALA A 133 39.44 20.44 9.44
N GLY A 134 39.76 19.21 9.00
CA GLY A 134 39.94 18.07 9.90
C GLY A 134 38.62 17.53 10.46
N ALA A 135 37.47 17.85 9.85
CA ALA A 135 36.19 17.30 10.25
C ALA A 135 36.11 15.78 10.06
N THR A 136 36.83 15.26 9.08
CA THR A 136 37.32 13.88 9.13
C THR A 136 38.78 13.90 9.53
N SER A 137 39.20 12.94 10.36
CA SER A 137 40.58 12.85 10.84
C SER A 137 41.55 12.46 9.69
N SER A 138 42.72 11.93 10.02
CA SER A 138 43.68 11.46 9.01
C SER A 138 43.31 10.12 8.37
N GLY A 139 42.32 9.40 8.89
CA GLY A 139 41.86 8.13 8.34
C GLY A 139 41.27 8.28 6.93
N SER A 140 41.23 7.19 6.15
CA SER A 140 40.62 7.23 4.82
C SER A 140 39.10 7.42 4.91
N VAL A 141 38.52 8.10 3.93
CA VAL A 141 37.07 8.27 3.79
C VAL A 141 36.55 7.42 2.64
N SER A 142 35.65 6.48 2.92
CA SER A 142 35.01 5.62 1.91
C SER A 142 33.53 5.94 1.78
N VAL A 143 33.09 6.39 0.61
CA VAL A 143 31.69 6.67 0.31
C VAL A 143 31.12 5.49 -0.47
N THR A 144 30.36 4.62 0.20
CA THR A 144 29.90 3.35 -0.38
C THR A 144 28.48 3.41 -0.92
N GLY A 145 27.64 4.34 -0.44
CA GLY A 145 26.27 4.50 -0.92
C GLY A 145 25.60 5.85 -0.62
N GLY A 146 26.33 6.81 -0.04
CA GLY A 146 25.83 8.16 0.24
C GLY A 146 26.58 9.25 -0.52
N VAL A 147 26.55 10.47 0.03
CA VAL A 147 27.21 11.65 -0.53
C VAL A 147 28.23 12.21 0.46
N LEU A 148 29.46 12.42 0.01
CA LEU A 148 30.42 13.27 0.71
C LEU A 148 30.27 14.70 0.21
N ALA A 149 30.06 15.64 1.13
CA ALA A 149 29.81 17.03 0.79
C ALA A 149 30.56 18.02 1.67
N GLY A 150 30.49 19.31 1.32
CA GLY A 150 30.85 20.42 2.19
C GLY A 150 31.89 21.37 1.63
N THR A 151 32.36 22.27 2.48
CA THR A 151 33.39 23.28 2.17
C THR A 151 34.66 23.12 2.99
N GLY A 152 34.72 22.10 3.85
CA GLY A 152 35.88 21.82 4.69
C GLY A 152 36.99 21.05 3.97
N SER A 153 37.84 20.40 4.77
CA SER A 153 38.95 19.58 4.24
C SER A 153 38.98 18.18 4.85
N VAL A 154 39.12 17.19 3.98
CA VAL A 154 39.37 15.78 4.31
C VAL A 154 40.85 15.50 4.10
N SER A 155 41.58 15.18 5.16
CA SER A 155 43.04 14.97 5.05
C SER A 155 43.41 13.59 4.48
N GLY A 156 42.63 12.56 4.81
CA GLY A 156 42.84 11.20 4.32
C GLY A 156 42.49 11.02 2.84
N ALA A 157 42.86 9.86 2.29
CA ALA A 157 42.43 9.46 0.96
C ALA A 157 40.91 9.23 0.91
N VAL A 158 40.27 9.66 -0.18
CA VAL A 158 38.84 9.53 -0.42
C VAL A 158 38.59 8.52 -1.54
N SER A 159 37.74 7.53 -1.30
CA SER A 159 37.23 6.62 -2.33
C SER A 159 35.70 6.72 -2.43
N VAL A 160 35.19 6.88 -3.64
CA VAL A 160 33.74 6.95 -3.92
C VAL A 160 33.34 5.77 -4.79
N SER A 161 32.49 4.89 -4.26
CA SER A 161 32.01 3.68 -4.94
C SER A 161 30.94 3.97 -5.99
N THR A 162 30.64 2.99 -6.83
CA THR A 162 29.53 3.04 -7.79
C THR A 162 28.22 3.38 -7.07
N GLY A 163 27.43 4.30 -7.64
CA GLY A 163 26.17 4.78 -7.05
C GLY A 163 26.33 5.82 -5.93
N ALA A 164 27.53 6.00 -5.37
CA ALA A 164 27.83 7.04 -4.40
C ALA A 164 28.25 8.36 -5.08
N ALA A 165 28.32 9.45 -4.29
CA ALA A 165 28.60 10.77 -4.84
C ALA A 165 29.54 11.64 -4.00
N VAL A 166 30.09 12.66 -4.66
CA VAL A 166 30.78 13.79 -4.02
C VAL A 166 30.17 15.12 -4.50
N ARG A 167 30.04 16.07 -3.57
CA ARG A 167 29.52 17.42 -3.81
C ARG A 167 30.40 18.45 -3.11
N ALA A 168 31.15 19.24 -3.85
CA ALA A 168 31.75 20.43 -3.23
C ALA A 168 30.66 21.47 -2.97
N GLY A 169 30.87 22.37 -2.01
CA GLY A 169 29.90 23.41 -1.68
C GLY A 169 29.20 23.20 -0.35
N ALA A 170 28.65 24.28 0.20
CA ALA A 170 28.01 24.23 1.50
C ALA A 170 26.61 23.64 1.35
N ILE A 171 26.26 22.69 2.21
CA ILE A 171 24.89 22.21 2.36
C ILE A 171 24.34 22.72 3.69
N THR A 172 23.26 23.49 3.61
CA THR A 172 22.50 23.98 4.77
C THR A 172 21.06 23.46 4.69
N THR A 173 20.31 23.62 5.77
CA THR A 173 18.87 23.30 5.79
C THR A 173 18.03 24.21 4.89
N THR A 174 18.57 25.34 4.44
CA THR A 174 17.88 26.33 3.58
C THR A 174 18.37 26.35 2.13
N GLY A 175 19.25 25.42 1.76
CA GLY A 175 19.80 25.30 0.40
C GLY A 175 21.31 25.12 0.37
N THR A 176 21.86 25.23 -0.82
CA THR A 176 23.27 25.04 -1.10
C THR A 176 23.92 26.29 -1.63
N SER A 177 25.24 26.34 -1.50
CA SER A 177 26.03 27.43 -2.08
C SER A 177 27.33 26.91 -2.64
N VAL A 178 27.65 27.39 -3.83
CA VAL A 178 28.94 27.17 -4.50
C VAL A 178 30.11 27.30 -3.54
N GLY A 179 31.01 26.32 -3.55
CA GLY A 179 32.15 26.31 -2.65
C GLY A 179 33.22 25.32 -3.04
N THR A 180 34.21 25.18 -2.16
CA THR A 180 35.35 24.28 -2.39
C THR A 180 35.43 23.24 -1.30
N LEU A 181 35.39 21.96 -1.69
CA LEU A 181 35.76 20.85 -0.81
C LEU A 181 37.22 20.48 -1.09
N SER A 182 38.04 20.34 -0.05
CA SER A 182 39.40 19.83 -0.22
C SER A 182 39.53 18.39 0.27
N THR A 183 40.30 17.57 -0.44
CA THR A 183 40.55 16.17 -0.09
C THR A 183 42.04 15.81 -0.20
N GLY A 184 42.43 14.67 0.37
CA GLY A 184 43.72 14.03 0.18
C GLY A 184 43.91 13.53 -1.26
N SER A 185 44.18 12.24 -1.46
CA SER A 185 44.01 11.61 -2.79
C SER A 185 42.54 11.26 -3.03
N LEU A 186 42.09 11.25 -4.28
CA LEU A 186 40.71 10.96 -4.66
C LEU A 186 40.65 9.78 -5.65
N THR A 187 39.80 8.80 -5.37
CA THR A 187 39.44 7.73 -6.31
C THR A 187 37.94 7.72 -6.56
N LEU A 188 37.52 7.87 -7.81
CA LEU A 188 36.10 7.83 -8.22
C LEU A 188 35.81 6.53 -8.98
N ALA A 189 34.87 5.73 -8.52
CA ALA A 189 34.46 4.52 -9.24
C ALA A 189 33.58 4.84 -10.45
N GLY A 190 33.60 3.99 -11.47
CA GLY A 190 32.61 4.03 -12.55
C GLY A 190 31.19 3.97 -11.99
N GLY A 191 30.31 4.85 -12.45
CA GLY A 191 28.94 5.01 -11.96
C GLY A 191 28.80 5.81 -10.65
N SER A 192 29.88 6.39 -10.13
CA SER A 192 29.80 7.44 -9.09
C SER A 192 29.41 8.78 -9.70
N THR A 193 28.90 9.71 -8.88
CA THR A 193 28.47 11.05 -9.33
C THR A 193 29.31 12.17 -8.69
N LEU A 194 29.78 13.11 -9.49
CA LEU A 194 30.28 14.42 -9.07
C LEU A 194 29.18 15.46 -9.31
N TYR A 195 28.69 16.07 -8.24
CA TYR A 195 27.81 17.23 -8.33
C TYR A 195 28.64 18.51 -8.46
N THR A 196 28.27 19.37 -9.39
CA THR A 196 28.88 20.70 -9.56
C THR A 196 27.79 21.75 -9.74
N GLU A 197 27.60 22.58 -8.72
CA GLU A 197 26.71 23.73 -8.78
C GLU A 197 27.39 24.91 -9.50
N PHE A 198 26.64 25.60 -10.37
CA PHE A 198 27.09 26.81 -11.04
C PHE A 198 26.20 28.00 -10.65
N THR A 199 26.80 29.09 -10.19
CA THR A 199 26.10 30.39 -10.09
C THR A 199 26.24 31.17 -11.39
N ASN A 200 27.43 31.13 -12.00
CA ASN A 200 27.73 31.75 -13.29
C ASN A 200 28.96 31.05 -13.92
N ALA A 201 29.38 31.47 -15.10
CA ALA A 201 30.50 30.84 -15.82
C ALA A 201 31.87 30.90 -15.09
N THR A 202 32.00 31.73 -14.05
CA THR A 202 33.24 31.92 -13.28
C THR A 202 33.13 31.50 -11.81
N THR A 203 31.92 31.24 -11.31
CA THR A 203 31.66 30.89 -9.92
C THR A 203 30.86 29.60 -9.87
N TYR A 204 31.51 28.52 -9.45
CA TYR A 204 30.97 27.17 -9.41
C TYR A 204 31.74 26.32 -8.39
N ASP A 205 31.15 25.18 -8.04
CA ASP A 205 31.75 24.21 -7.12
C ASP A 205 33.07 23.66 -7.63
N LYS A 206 34.02 23.50 -6.70
CA LYS A 206 35.35 23.00 -7.05
C LYS A 206 35.84 21.97 -6.04
N LEU A 207 36.35 20.86 -6.55
CA LEU A 207 37.05 19.88 -5.72
C LEU A 207 38.55 20.15 -5.78
N VAL A 208 39.21 20.29 -4.63
CA VAL A 208 40.66 20.50 -4.53
C VAL A 208 41.32 19.28 -3.89
N VAL A 209 41.97 18.49 -4.73
CA VAL A 209 42.65 17.25 -4.36
C VAL A 209 44.14 17.54 -4.14
N THR A 210 44.60 17.40 -2.90
CA THR A 210 46.00 17.65 -2.57
C THR A 210 46.92 16.51 -3.02
N GLY A 211 46.38 15.33 -3.34
CA GLY A 211 47.12 14.18 -3.86
C GLY A 211 46.78 13.82 -5.31
N ASN A 212 46.79 12.52 -5.60
CA ASN A 212 46.46 11.97 -6.91
C ASN A 212 44.95 11.90 -7.13
N VAL A 213 44.53 12.00 -8.39
CA VAL A 213 43.16 11.69 -8.82
C VAL A 213 43.19 10.44 -9.68
N ALA A 214 42.40 9.44 -9.29
CA ALA A 214 42.26 8.20 -10.04
C ALA A 214 40.79 7.87 -10.24
N THR A 215 40.53 6.98 -11.21
CA THR A 215 39.24 6.32 -11.34
C THR A 215 39.40 4.82 -11.15
N SER A 216 38.39 4.13 -10.62
CA SER A 216 38.38 2.66 -10.49
C SER A 216 37.19 2.06 -11.25
N GLY A 217 37.44 1.10 -12.14
CA GLY A 217 36.36 0.48 -12.94
C GLY A 217 35.58 1.41 -13.87
N ALA A 218 36.01 2.68 -14.03
CA ALA A 218 35.38 3.62 -14.95
C ALA A 218 35.70 3.27 -16.41
N SER A 219 34.69 3.36 -17.27
CA SER A 219 34.79 3.08 -18.70
C SER A 219 33.77 3.90 -19.48
N THR A 220 33.76 3.80 -20.81
CA THR A 220 32.75 4.45 -21.66
C THR A 220 31.32 3.97 -21.37
N SER A 221 31.16 2.73 -20.90
CA SER A 221 29.86 2.12 -20.57
C SER A 221 29.50 2.26 -19.09
N ASN A 222 30.47 2.62 -18.24
CA ASN A 222 30.27 2.88 -16.82
C ASN A 222 31.15 4.06 -16.38
N PRO A 223 30.87 5.29 -16.85
CA PRO A 223 31.70 6.46 -16.57
C PRO A 223 31.43 7.00 -15.16
N VAL A 224 32.34 7.84 -14.66
CA VAL A 224 32.02 8.79 -13.58
C VAL A 224 31.07 9.84 -14.15
N LEU A 225 29.93 10.03 -13.50
CA LEU A 225 28.91 10.99 -13.92
C LEU A 225 29.18 12.37 -13.34
N VAL A 226 28.96 13.42 -14.13
CA VAL A 226 29.07 14.82 -13.69
C VAL A 226 27.71 15.50 -13.85
N ASP A 227 27.05 15.81 -12.75
CA ASP A 227 25.77 16.52 -12.74
C ASP A 227 26.02 18.03 -12.65
N LEU A 228 25.51 18.77 -13.63
CA LEU A 228 25.69 20.22 -13.82
C LEU A 228 24.43 21.01 -13.47
N ARG A 229 23.39 20.37 -12.94
CA ARG A 229 22.15 21.07 -12.57
C ARG A 229 22.37 21.91 -11.32
N LEU A 230 21.75 23.09 -11.28
CA LEU A 230 21.60 23.87 -10.06
C LEU A 230 20.78 23.04 -9.04
N GLU A 231 21.18 23.03 -7.78
CA GLU A 231 20.52 22.18 -6.78
C GLU A 231 19.06 22.60 -6.57
N ASN A 232 18.17 21.63 -6.39
CA ASN A 232 16.72 21.81 -6.36
C ASN A 232 16.12 22.46 -7.63
N SER A 233 16.85 22.39 -8.75
CA SER A 233 16.40 22.87 -10.05
C SER A 233 16.57 21.80 -11.13
N ALA A 234 15.59 21.71 -12.02
CA ALA A 234 15.73 20.95 -13.27
C ALA A 234 16.47 21.75 -14.36
N ALA A 235 16.87 23.00 -14.06
CA ALA A 235 17.57 23.84 -15.02
C ALA A 235 18.95 23.25 -15.35
N LYS A 236 19.14 22.93 -16.63
CA LYS A 236 20.40 22.45 -17.20
C LYS A 236 21.34 23.63 -17.41
N TRP A 237 22.61 23.45 -17.08
CA TRP A 237 23.63 24.45 -17.37
C TRP A 237 23.88 24.55 -18.88
N THR A 238 23.66 25.74 -19.46
CA THR A 238 23.69 25.95 -20.91
C THR A 238 24.85 26.81 -21.40
N SER A 239 25.67 27.34 -20.48
CA SER A 239 26.74 28.24 -20.87
C SER A 239 27.87 27.44 -21.52
N LEU A 240 28.30 27.90 -22.71
CA LEU A 240 29.49 27.38 -23.37
C LEU A 240 30.73 27.86 -22.63
N GLY A 241 31.79 27.05 -22.64
CA GLY A 241 33.05 27.40 -21.99
C GLY A 241 33.85 26.19 -21.53
N THR A 242 34.98 26.46 -20.88
CA THR A 242 35.80 25.43 -20.22
C THR A 242 35.83 25.69 -18.72
N TYR A 243 35.52 24.66 -17.93
CA TYR A 243 35.33 24.72 -16.48
C TYR A 243 36.30 23.77 -15.78
N ASN A 244 36.95 24.23 -14.70
CA ASN A 244 37.96 23.50 -13.94
C ASN A 244 37.32 22.81 -12.73
N LEU A 245 36.83 21.58 -12.92
CA LEU A 245 35.99 20.89 -11.93
C LEU A 245 36.80 20.32 -10.74
N ILE A 246 37.88 19.60 -11.05
CA ILE A 246 38.75 18.96 -10.05
C ILE A 246 40.16 19.51 -10.21
N GLN A 247 40.66 20.23 -9.23
CA GLN A 247 42.08 20.57 -9.13
C GLN A 247 42.83 19.42 -8.47
N TYR A 248 44.02 19.08 -8.97
CA TYR A 248 44.90 18.12 -8.33
C TYR A 248 46.36 18.59 -8.33
N SER A 249 47.09 18.29 -7.26
CA SER A 249 48.53 18.59 -7.16
C SER A 249 49.44 17.41 -7.51
N GLY A 250 48.90 16.18 -7.45
CA GLY A 250 49.57 14.95 -7.89
C GLY A 250 49.34 14.66 -9.38
N THR A 251 49.11 13.39 -9.72
CA THR A 251 48.80 12.95 -11.09
C THR A 251 47.35 12.56 -11.27
N PHE A 252 46.81 12.77 -12.48
CA PHE A 252 45.59 12.12 -12.95
C PHE A 252 45.94 10.84 -13.73
N THR A 253 45.34 9.70 -13.39
CA THR A 253 45.56 8.44 -14.12
C THR A 253 44.40 8.15 -15.08
N GLY A 254 44.70 8.05 -16.39
CA GLY A 254 43.75 7.68 -17.45
C GLY A 254 43.42 8.84 -18.40
N ALA A 255 42.41 8.64 -19.26
CA ALA A 255 41.94 9.64 -20.22
C ALA A 255 40.56 10.19 -19.80
N PRO A 256 40.46 11.42 -19.26
CA PRO A 256 39.20 11.93 -18.70
C PRO A 256 38.00 11.83 -19.64
N ASN A 257 38.18 12.09 -20.94
CA ASN A 257 37.08 12.05 -21.92
C ASN A 257 36.41 10.67 -22.08
N SER A 258 37.14 9.61 -21.73
CA SER A 258 36.65 8.22 -21.77
C SER A 258 36.15 7.74 -20.40
N LEU A 259 36.47 8.46 -19.33
CA LEU A 259 36.22 8.07 -17.95
C LEU A 259 35.13 8.91 -17.27
N PHE A 260 34.91 10.15 -17.73
CA PHE A 260 33.87 11.05 -17.26
C PHE A 260 32.83 11.29 -18.34
N LYS A 261 31.57 11.39 -17.94
CA LYS A 261 30.46 11.84 -18.78
C LYS A 261 29.57 12.79 -17.99
N VAL A 262 29.00 13.78 -18.66
CA VAL A 262 27.93 14.58 -18.05
C VAL A 262 26.72 13.69 -17.84
N SER A 263 26.09 13.79 -16.67
CA SER A 263 24.90 13.02 -16.31
C SER A 263 23.81 13.22 -17.37
N PRO A 264 23.08 12.19 -17.81
CA PRO A 264 22.02 12.33 -18.82
C PRO A 264 20.99 13.42 -18.48
N SER A 265 20.68 13.60 -17.19
CA SER A 265 19.82 14.66 -16.66
C SER A 265 20.36 16.07 -16.84
N SER A 266 21.67 16.22 -17.07
CA SER A 266 22.37 17.49 -17.29
C SER A 266 22.68 17.76 -18.76
N ILE A 267 22.58 16.75 -19.63
CA ILE A 267 22.87 16.90 -21.05
C ILE A 267 21.78 17.76 -21.69
N GLN A 268 22.23 18.78 -22.40
CA GLN A 268 21.44 19.55 -23.33
C GLN A 268 21.78 19.08 -24.74
N ALA A 269 20.77 18.64 -25.49
CA ALA A 269 21.00 18.28 -26.89
C ALA A 269 21.50 19.50 -27.69
N GLY A 270 22.27 19.25 -28.75
CA GLY A 270 23.00 20.28 -29.48
C GLY A 270 24.29 20.78 -28.81
N LEU A 271 24.52 20.45 -27.53
CA LEU A 271 25.79 20.69 -26.84
C LEU A 271 26.65 19.42 -26.79
N THR A 272 27.95 19.62 -26.92
CA THR A 272 29.01 18.63 -26.80
C THR A 272 29.76 18.89 -25.51
N TYR A 273 29.99 17.82 -24.75
CA TYR A 273 30.65 17.85 -23.45
C TYR A 273 31.93 17.02 -23.54
N THR A 274 33.08 17.67 -23.41
CA THR A 274 34.40 17.03 -23.54
C THR A 274 35.18 17.19 -22.25
N PHE A 275 35.73 16.10 -21.72
CA PHE A 275 36.59 16.15 -20.55
C PHE A 275 38.06 16.05 -20.92
N ALA A 276 38.93 16.79 -20.24
CA ALA A 276 40.37 16.73 -20.44
C ALA A 276 41.13 16.85 -19.11
N ALA A 277 42.41 16.45 -19.11
CA ALA A 277 43.35 16.70 -18.03
C ALA A 277 44.32 17.77 -18.52
N SER A 278 44.26 18.98 -17.94
CA SER A 278 45.07 20.11 -18.38
C SER A 278 45.41 21.03 -17.22
N GLY A 279 46.68 21.46 -17.13
CA GLY A 279 47.12 22.46 -16.14
C GLY A 279 46.92 22.08 -14.66
N GLY A 280 46.89 20.77 -14.33
CA GLY A 280 46.57 20.31 -12.96
C GLY A 280 45.08 20.24 -12.66
N PHE A 281 44.22 20.20 -13.69
CA PHE A 281 42.78 20.10 -13.55
C PHE A 281 42.18 18.96 -14.39
N VAL A 282 41.08 18.40 -13.92
CA VAL A 282 40.08 17.76 -14.78
C VAL A 282 39.12 18.86 -15.24
N THR A 283 39.11 19.12 -16.53
CA THR A 283 38.34 20.20 -17.15
C THR A 283 37.15 19.67 -17.92
N LEU A 284 36.02 20.38 -17.89
CA LEU A 284 34.87 20.15 -18.77
C LEU A 284 34.77 21.30 -19.78
N THR A 285 34.81 20.98 -21.07
CA THR A 285 34.50 21.91 -22.16
C THR A 285 33.10 21.63 -22.70
N ILE A 286 32.27 22.67 -22.71
CA ILE A 286 30.92 22.68 -23.29
C ILE A 286 30.95 23.53 -24.57
N SER A 287 30.63 22.91 -25.70
CA SER A 287 30.64 23.54 -27.03
C SER A 287 29.40 23.15 -27.83
N GLY A 288 28.94 23.95 -28.79
CA GLY A 288 27.79 23.64 -29.63
C GLY A 288 26.96 24.87 -29.97
N ALA A 289 25.87 24.70 -30.70
CA ALA A 289 24.91 25.76 -30.96
C ALA A 289 23.87 25.79 -29.83
N ALA A 290 23.61 26.97 -29.27
CA ALA A 290 22.50 27.17 -28.34
C ALA A 290 21.17 26.80 -29.03
N PRO A 291 20.17 26.30 -28.28
CA PRO A 291 18.88 25.92 -28.88
C PRO A 291 18.18 27.14 -29.49
N SER A 292 17.42 26.90 -30.55
CA SER A 292 16.50 27.89 -31.09
C SER A 292 15.36 28.10 -30.08
N GLU A 293 15.24 29.30 -29.53
CA GLU A 293 14.33 29.58 -28.42
C GLU A 293 13.26 30.60 -28.79
N TRP A 294 12.00 30.30 -28.46
CA TRP A 294 10.89 31.23 -28.62
C TRP A 294 11.11 32.46 -27.73
N ASN A 295 11.16 33.64 -28.35
CA ASN A 295 11.61 34.88 -27.72
C ASN A 295 10.53 35.97 -27.64
N THR A 296 9.26 35.63 -27.89
CA THR A 296 8.16 36.60 -27.91
C THR A 296 7.07 36.24 -26.89
N ASP A 297 6.64 37.18 -26.05
CA ASP A 297 5.43 37.03 -25.24
C ASP A 297 4.16 37.37 -26.03
N ALA A 298 3.90 36.62 -27.10
CA ALA A 298 2.70 36.77 -27.92
C ALA A 298 2.41 35.47 -28.67
N ASN A 299 1.21 35.38 -29.24
CA ASN A 299 0.94 34.39 -30.27
C ASN A 299 1.76 34.73 -31.53
N GLY A 300 2.18 33.74 -32.30
CA GLY A 300 2.94 34.00 -33.51
C GLY A 300 3.20 32.78 -34.37
N ASN A 301 3.66 33.03 -35.60
CA ASN A 301 4.03 31.97 -36.54
C ASN A 301 5.44 31.44 -36.23
N TRP A 302 5.61 30.13 -36.39
CA TRP A 302 6.90 29.45 -36.28
C TRP A 302 7.88 29.94 -37.34
N SER A 303 7.42 30.20 -38.56
CA SER A 303 8.28 30.63 -39.67
C SER A 303 8.93 32.01 -39.53
N LEU A 304 8.46 32.83 -38.59
CA LEU A 304 8.92 34.22 -38.46
C LEU A 304 10.22 34.30 -37.63
N ALA A 305 11.32 34.70 -38.27
CA ALA A 305 12.63 34.78 -37.63
C ALA A 305 12.66 35.65 -36.35
N GLY A 306 11.89 36.74 -36.32
CA GLY A 306 11.82 37.64 -35.16
C GLY A 306 11.25 37.00 -33.89
N ASN A 307 10.57 35.84 -34.00
CA ASN A 307 10.06 35.11 -32.85
C ASN A 307 11.09 34.16 -32.21
N TRP A 308 12.26 34.00 -32.81
CA TRP A 308 13.27 33.04 -32.36
C TRP A 308 14.60 33.69 -32.04
N ALA A 309 15.12 33.41 -30.86
CA ALA A 309 16.54 33.53 -30.57
C ALA A 309 17.28 32.33 -31.18
N ASN A 310 18.50 32.55 -31.69
CA ASN A 310 19.36 31.52 -32.30
C ASN A 310 18.77 30.86 -33.58
N GLY A 311 17.99 31.60 -34.35
CA GLY A 311 17.48 31.18 -35.67
C GLY A 311 16.20 30.36 -35.63
N ILE A 312 15.52 30.24 -36.77
CA ILE A 312 14.27 29.47 -36.89
C ILE A 312 14.59 27.98 -36.79
N PRO A 313 14.01 27.22 -35.84
CA PRO A 313 14.25 25.80 -35.75
C PRO A 313 13.64 25.07 -36.96
N ASN A 314 14.51 24.45 -37.78
CA ASN A 314 14.12 23.58 -38.90
C ASN A 314 15.30 22.71 -39.37
N GLY A 315 15.34 21.45 -38.96
CA GLY A 315 16.31 20.44 -39.39
C GLY A 315 16.35 19.23 -38.46
N VAL A 316 16.90 18.12 -38.96
CA VAL A 316 17.14 16.90 -38.19
C VAL A 316 18.05 17.21 -36.99
N GLY A 317 17.68 16.72 -35.80
CA GLY A 317 18.45 16.96 -34.57
C GLY A 317 18.40 18.40 -34.04
N VAL A 318 17.66 19.32 -34.68
CA VAL A 318 17.57 20.71 -34.22
C VAL A 318 16.79 20.79 -32.92
N ASN A 319 17.32 21.56 -31.98
CA ASN A 319 16.77 21.74 -30.65
C ASN A 319 15.92 23.00 -30.55
N THR A 320 14.69 22.82 -30.10
CA THR A 320 13.71 23.90 -29.96
C THR A 320 13.34 24.10 -28.49
N ARG A 321 13.38 25.33 -27.99
CA ARG A 321 12.99 25.67 -26.62
C ARG A 321 11.84 26.67 -26.58
N PHE A 322 10.84 26.36 -25.78
CA PHE A 322 9.76 27.24 -25.37
C PHE A 322 9.97 27.60 -23.90
N GLY A 323 10.71 28.69 -23.69
CA GLY A 323 11.25 29.08 -22.39
C GLY A 323 10.29 29.92 -21.53
N THR A 324 10.87 30.74 -20.66
CA THR A 324 10.12 31.49 -19.64
C THR A 324 9.50 32.80 -20.15
N VAL A 325 9.64 33.12 -21.44
CA VAL A 325 9.31 34.45 -21.97
C VAL A 325 7.81 34.78 -21.88
N ILE A 326 6.93 33.78 -21.95
CA ILE A 326 5.49 34.02 -21.90
C ILE A 326 4.99 34.22 -20.48
N THR A 327 4.04 35.15 -20.28
CA THR A 327 3.42 35.43 -18.98
C THR A 327 1.95 35.00 -18.90
N SER A 328 1.41 34.48 -20.00
CA SER A 328 0.06 33.92 -20.13
C SER A 328 0.07 32.82 -21.21
N PRO A 329 -0.95 31.95 -21.32
CA PRO A 329 -0.97 30.91 -22.35
C PRO A 329 -0.86 31.49 -23.77
N ARG A 330 0.06 30.95 -24.58
CA ARG A 330 0.32 31.40 -25.96
C ARG A 330 0.19 30.28 -26.98
N VAL A 331 -0.21 30.65 -28.20
CA VAL A 331 -0.27 29.78 -29.37
C VAL A 331 0.89 30.07 -30.31
N VAL A 332 1.67 29.04 -30.63
CA VAL A 332 2.70 29.05 -31.65
C VAL A 332 2.17 28.29 -32.86
N THR A 333 1.95 29.00 -33.96
CA THR A 333 1.37 28.43 -35.18
C THR A 333 2.47 27.81 -36.03
N VAL A 334 2.47 26.48 -36.16
CA VAL A 334 3.21 25.71 -37.18
C VAL A 334 2.55 25.98 -38.53
N ASP A 335 2.95 27.07 -39.16
CA ASP A 335 2.35 27.63 -40.38
C ASP A 335 2.93 27.07 -41.68
N SER A 336 4.02 26.31 -41.57
CA SER A 336 4.69 25.58 -42.66
C SER A 336 5.31 24.30 -42.09
N ALA A 337 5.57 23.30 -42.92
CA ALA A 337 6.17 22.05 -42.46
C ALA A 337 7.55 22.30 -41.81
N ARG A 338 7.80 21.67 -40.66
CA ARG A 338 9.05 21.82 -39.88
C ARG A 338 9.58 20.47 -39.44
N THR A 339 10.90 20.37 -39.36
CA THR A 339 11.59 19.22 -38.75
C THR A 339 12.38 19.68 -37.53
N VAL A 340 12.31 18.95 -36.42
CA VAL A 340 13.12 19.20 -35.22
C VAL A 340 13.51 17.86 -34.59
N GLY A 341 14.62 17.81 -33.86
CA GLY A 341 15.02 16.62 -33.10
C GLY A 341 14.53 16.62 -31.66
N SER A 342 14.33 17.81 -31.07
CA SER A 342 13.79 17.92 -29.72
C SER A 342 13.01 19.20 -29.47
N ILE A 343 12.08 19.13 -28.52
CA ILE A 343 11.29 20.26 -28.02
C ILE A 343 11.38 20.28 -26.49
N GLN A 344 11.67 21.44 -25.92
CA GLN A 344 11.65 21.65 -24.47
C GLN A 344 10.64 22.74 -24.10
N PHE A 345 9.78 22.46 -23.12
CA PHE A 345 8.90 23.43 -22.48
C PHE A 345 9.39 23.76 -21.07
N ASN A 346 9.51 25.04 -20.75
CA ASN A 346 9.90 25.50 -19.42
C ASN A 346 9.12 26.75 -19.02
N ASN A 347 7.81 26.62 -18.81
CA ASN A 347 6.98 27.72 -18.36
C ASN A 347 5.75 27.20 -17.61
N ALA A 348 5.34 27.87 -16.54
CA ALA A 348 4.09 27.54 -15.85
C ALA A 348 2.85 27.79 -16.73
N ASN A 349 2.93 28.77 -17.63
CA ASN A 349 1.88 29.05 -18.62
C ASN A 349 2.00 28.12 -19.82
N SER A 350 0.85 27.77 -20.41
CA SER A 350 0.82 26.82 -21.51
C SER A 350 1.35 27.41 -22.81
N TYR A 351 2.20 26.63 -23.48
CA TYR A 351 2.46 26.77 -24.90
C TYR A 351 1.56 25.80 -25.65
N THR A 352 0.86 26.30 -26.67
CA THR A 352 0.10 25.49 -27.61
C THR A 352 0.73 25.56 -28.99
N LEU A 353 1.30 24.47 -29.47
CA LEU A 353 1.79 24.34 -30.84
C LEU A 353 0.62 23.90 -31.71
N ALA A 354 0.08 24.81 -32.50
CA ALA A 354 -1.12 24.61 -33.32
C ALA A 354 -0.82 24.81 -34.81
N GLY A 355 -1.78 24.51 -35.68
CA GLY A 355 -1.64 24.70 -37.13
C GLY A 355 -1.87 23.40 -37.90
N THR A 356 -2.10 23.52 -39.20
CA THR A 356 -2.41 22.39 -40.09
C THR A 356 -1.17 21.78 -40.75
N SER A 357 -0.03 22.46 -40.70
CA SER A 357 1.23 21.92 -41.22
C SER A 357 1.79 20.85 -40.29
N VAL A 358 2.54 19.91 -40.86
CA VAL A 358 3.17 18.80 -40.11
C VAL A 358 4.42 19.29 -39.39
N LEU A 359 4.57 18.87 -38.14
CA LEU A 359 5.81 18.92 -37.38
C LEU A 359 6.45 17.53 -37.33
N THR A 360 7.56 17.35 -38.02
CA THR A 360 8.33 16.11 -38.06
C THR A 360 9.33 16.07 -36.91
N LEU A 361 9.29 15.00 -36.11
CA LEU A 361 10.28 14.72 -35.08
C LEU A 361 11.28 13.70 -35.64
N ASP A 362 12.54 14.15 -35.78
CA ASP A 362 13.63 13.39 -36.41
C ASP A 362 14.97 13.75 -35.74
N ALA A 363 15.61 12.76 -35.13
CA ALA A 363 16.86 12.93 -34.40
C ALA A 363 18.06 12.61 -35.31
N SER A 364 19.16 13.33 -35.13
CA SER A 364 20.41 13.03 -35.86
C SER A 364 20.95 11.61 -35.57
N THR A 365 20.65 11.08 -34.39
CA THR A 365 20.95 9.73 -33.94
C THR A 365 20.02 9.35 -32.80
N GLY A 366 19.47 8.13 -32.80
CA GLY A 366 18.67 7.62 -31.68
C GLY A 366 17.25 8.18 -31.63
N ASN A 367 16.75 8.46 -30.43
CA ASN A 367 15.37 8.92 -30.21
C ASN A 367 15.24 10.45 -30.27
N THR A 368 14.05 10.92 -30.62
CA THR A 368 13.64 12.32 -30.44
C THR A 368 13.15 12.54 -29.00
N ASN A 369 13.03 13.79 -28.56
CA ASN A 369 12.57 14.07 -27.19
C ASN A 369 11.63 15.29 -27.11
N ILE A 370 10.57 15.15 -26.32
CA ILE A 370 9.80 16.28 -25.78
C ILE A 370 9.95 16.30 -24.26
N GLU A 371 10.56 17.36 -23.75
CA GLU A 371 10.80 17.57 -22.33
C GLU A 371 9.91 18.69 -21.77
N THR A 372 9.11 18.39 -20.74
CA THR A 372 8.33 19.39 -20.00
C THR A 372 8.96 19.60 -18.62
N LEU A 373 9.70 20.70 -18.48
CA LEU A 373 10.38 21.07 -17.22
C LEU A 373 9.44 21.75 -16.22
N ASN A 374 8.43 22.48 -16.71
CA ASN A 374 7.45 23.16 -15.88
C ASN A 374 6.15 23.35 -16.68
N GLY A 375 5.00 23.38 -16.00
CA GLY A 375 3.70 23.63 -16.60
C GLY A 375 3.08 22.45 -17.35
N SER A 376 2.01 22.75 -18.09
CA SER A 376 1.28 21.81 -18.95
C SER A 376 1.10 22.41 -20.34
N HIS A 377 1.40 21.62 -21.37
CA HIS A 377 1.56 22.10 -22.76
C HIS A 377 0.78 21.25 -23.74
N THR A 378 0.48 21.83 -24.91
CA THR A 378 -0.32 21.17 -25.95
C THR A 378 0.39 21.23 -27.30
N LEU A 379 0.41 20.09 -28.01
CA LEU A 379 0.71 20.00 -29.44
C LEU A 379 -0.57 19.54 -30.14
N SER A 380 -1.22 20.44 -30.86
CA SER A 380 -2.41 20.16 -31.67
C SER A 380 -2.13 20.10 -33.18
N THR A 381 -0.94 20.50 -33.60
CA THR A 381 -0.41 20.28 -34.96
C THR A 381 -0.22 18.78 -35.26
N PRO A 382 -0.47 18.32 -36.51
CA PRO A 382 -0.12 16.97 -36.93
C PRO A 382 1.37 16.66 -36.73
N LEU A 383 1.68 15.46 -36.25
CA LEU A 383 3.05 15.00 -36.02
C LEU A 383 3.42 13.83 -36.95
N THR A 384 4.68 13.80 -37.35
CA THR A 384 5.30 12.61 -37.95
C THR A 384 6.51 12.21 -37.12
N LEU A 385 6.47 11.00 -36.56
CA LEU A 385 7.56 10.40 -35.79
C LEU A 385 8.45 9.58 -36.74
N VAL A 386 9.60 10.14 -37.11
CA VAL A 386 10.62 9.40 -37.87
C VAL A 386 11.31 8.42 -36.94
N ASP A 387 11.76 8.91 -35.79
CA ASP A 387 12.30 8.10 -34.69
C ASP A 387 11.32 8.02 -33.52
N THR A 388 11.56 7.10 -32.60
CA THR A 388 10.82 7.01 -31.35
C THR A 388 10.92 8.32 -30.58
N LEU A 389 9.78 8.80 -30.08
CA LEU A 389 9.66 9.98 -29.25
C LEU A 389 9.76 9.61 -27.78
N ASP A 390 10.81 10.07 -27.12
CA ASP A 390 10.87 10.10 -25.66
C ASP A 390 10.09 11.31 -25.13
N VAL A 391 9.22 11.06 -24.15
CA VAL A 391 8.51 12.08 -23.39
C VAL A 391 9.05 12.08 -21.97
N VAL A 392 9.51 13.24 -21.53
CA VAL A 392 10.12 13.43 -20.21
C VAL A 392 9.42 14.59 -19.52
N MET A 393 8.99 14.40 -18.27
CA MET A 393 8.37 15.43 -17.46
C MET A 393 9.03 15.52 -16.09
N ALA A 394 9.36 16.73 -15.67
CA ALA A 394 10.05 16.97 -14.40
C ALA A 394 9.10 16.91 -13.18
N SER A 395 7.79 17.06 -13.38
CA SER A 395 6.78 17.09 -12.32
C SER A 395 5.66 16.10 -12.57
N GLY A 396 5.16 15.47 -11.51
CA GLY A 396 3.97 14.62 -11.56
C GLY A 396 2.68 15.37 -11.86
N ALA A 397 2.64 16.69 -11.65
CA ALA A 397 1.49 17.53 -11.95
C ALA A 397 1.43 18.01 -13.42
N SER A 398 2.53 17.86 -14.17
CA SER A 398 2.59 18.30 -15.57
C SER A 398 1.76 17.41 -16.48
N THR A 399 1.15 18.02 -17.49
CA THR A 399 0.43 17.32 -18.57
C THR A 399 0.97 17.75 -19.93
N LEU A 400 1.34 16.78 -20.77
CA LEU A 400 1.61 16.99 -22.19
C LEU A 400 0.44 16.44 -23.01
N THR A 401 -0.28 17.31 -23.72
CA THR A 401 -1.38 16.91 -24.59
C THR A 401 -0.95 16.87 -26.05
N LEU A 402 -1.01 15.69 -26.67
CA LEU A 402 -0.78 15.46 -28.08
C LEU A 402 -2.13 15.22 -28.77
N SER A 403 -2.77 16.30 -29.24
CA SER A 403 -4.13 16.26 -29.81
C SER A 403 -4.16 16.25 -31.33
N GLY A 404 -3.05 16.57 -32.00
CA GLY A 404 -2.88 16.37 -33.44
C GLY A 404 -2.72 14.89 -33.81
N ASN A 405 -3.04 14.53 -35.06
CA ASN A 405 -2.83 13.17 -35.56
C ASN A 405 -1.33 12.87 -35.65
N ILE A 406 -0.92 11.70 -35.16
CA ILE A 406 0.46 11.23 -35.14
C ILE A 406 0.63 10.09 -36.15
N THR A 407 1.64 10.21 -37.01
CA THR A 407 1.99 9.27 -38.08
C THR A 407 3.48 8.90 -37.99
N GLY A 408 3.96 7.98 -38.83
CA GLY A 408 5.39 7.63 -38.93
C GLY A 408 5.74 6.26 -38.35
N ALA A 409 7.02 5.90 -38.42
CA ALA A 409 7.51 4.59 -37.95
C ALA A 409 7.86 4.59 -36.46
N GLY A 410 8.20 5.75 -35.88
CA GLY A 410 8.58 5.87 -34.48
C GLY A 410 7.47 5.53 -33.48
N GLY A 411 7.86 5.09 -32.29
CA GLY A 411 6.97 4.88 -31.14
C GLY A 411 6.90 6.09 -30.20
N ILE A 412 6.20 5.92 -29.08
CA ILE A 412 6.19 6.90 -27.97
C ILE A 412 6.67 6.19 -26.71
N ARG A 413 7.65 6.77 -26.03
CA ARG A 413 8.20 6.25 -24.79
C ARG A 413 8.15 7.30 -23.70
N HIS A 414 7.56 6.97 -22.56
CA HIS A 414 7.49 7.85 -21.39
C HIS A 414 8.16 7.17 -20.20
N LEU A 415 9.12 7.84 -19.55
CA LEU A 415 10.02 7.22 -18.55
C LEU A 415 9.97 7.89 -17.18
N THR A 416 9.06 8.85 -16.99
CA THR A 416 9.05 9.72 -15.80
C THR A 416 7.64 9.84 -15.22
N THR A 417 7.43 10.80 -14.33
CA THR A 417 6.10 11.14 -13.81
C THR A 417 5.27 11.94 -14.82
N GLY A 418 4.06 12.37 -14.44
CA GLY A 418 3.21 13.29 -15.21
C GLY A 418 2.18 12.58 -16.08
N THR A 419 1.34 13.34 -16.78
CA THR A 419 0.28 12.82 -17.65
C THR A 419 0.55 13.09 -19.13
N VAL A 420 0.55 12.07 -19.97
CA VAL A 420 0.50 12.21 -21.43
C VAL A 420 -0.92 11.97 -21.89
N VAL A 421 -1.46 12.89 -22.69
CA VAL A 421 -2.81 12.77 -23.28
C VAL A 421 -2.68 12.57 -24.78
N LEU A 422 -3.13 11.43 -25.30
CA LEU A 422 -3.23 11.16 -26.73
C LEU A 422 -4.67 11.42 -27.19
N GLY A 423 -4.85 12.51 -27.94
CA GLY A 423 -6.15 12.99 -28.37
C GLY A 423 -6.46 12.85 -29.86
N GLY A 424 -5.44 12.67 -30.71
CA GLY A 424 -5.58 12.51 -32.16
C GLY A 424 -5.93 11.08 -32.59
N THR A 425 -6.32 10.90 -33.85
CA THR A 425 -6.46 9.58 -34.48
C THR A 425 -5.11 9.18 -35.07
N ASN A 426 -4.45 8.22 -34.46
CA ASN A 426 -3.02 7.99 -34.66
C ASN A 426 -2.74 6.70 -35.44
N THR A 427 -1.77 6.74 -36.35
CA THR A 427 -1.40 5.61 -37.23
C THR A 427 0.11 5.28 -37.19
N PHE A 428 0.86 5.85 -36.24
CA PHE A 428 2.27 5.53 -36.08
C PHE A 428 2.48 4.04 -35.76
N GLY A 429 3.60 3.48 -36.24
CA GLY A 429 3.89 2.05 -36.22
C GLY A 429 4.57 1.55 -34.95
N GLY A 430 5.38 2.38 -34.29
CA GLY A 430 6.17 1.97 -33.13
C GLY A 430 5.33 1.80 -31.86
N ASP A 431 5.93 1.17 -30.86
CA ASP A 431 5.28 0.86 -29.60
C ASP A 431 4.97 2.10 -28.76
N VAL A 432 3.95 1.99 -27.91
CA VAL A 432 3.67 2.92 -26.81
C VAL A 432 4.19 2.28 -25.53
N THR A 433 5.30 2.81 -25.00
CA THR A 433 5.96 2.29 -23.80
C THR A 433 5.90 3.31 -22.67
N PHE A 434 5.37 2.95 -21.51
CA PHE A 434 5.34 3.81 -20.32
C PHE A 434 6.00 3.10 -19.13
N THR A 435 6.83 3.84 -18.40
CA THR A 435 7.43 3.45 -17.13
C THR A 435 7.18 4.61 -16.15
N GLY A 436 6.14 4.50 -15.33
CA GLY A 436 5.66 5.58 -14.48
C GLY A 436 4.60 6.48 -15.12
N GLY A 437 4.03 7.38 -14.30
CA GLY A 437 3.12 8.43 -14.77
C GLY A 437 1.73 7.94 -15.20
N SER A 438 1.07 8.71 -16.06
CA SER A 438 -0.28 8.41 -16.55
C SER A 438 -0.40 8.60 -18.06
N LEU A 439 -1.09 7.67 -18.71
CA LEU A 439 -1.49 7.77 -20.11
C LEU A 439 -3.02 7.92 -20.18
N ARG A 440 -3.50 9.04 -20.73
CA ARG A 440 -4.91 9.23 -21.06
C ARG A 440 -5.09 9.16 -22.57
N PHE A 441 -6.10 8.44 -23.02
CA PHE A 441 -6.24 8.18 -24.45
C PHE A 441 -7.70 8.22 -24.90
N LYS A 442 -7.92 8.79 -26.09
CA LYS A 442 -9.18 8.70 -26.82
C LYS A 442 -9.22 7.47 -27.71
N ASN A 443 -10.41 7.10 -28.17
CA ASN A 443 -10.57 5.99 -29.12
C ASN A 443 -9.72 6.23 -30.39
N GLY A 444 -8.88 5.25 -30.75
CA GLY A 444 -8.01 5.30 -31.92
C GLY A 444 -6.70 6.08 -31.76
N SER A 445 -6.36 6.51 -30.54
CA SER A 445 -5.19 7.37 -30.30
C SER A 445 -3.89 6.64 -29.93
N LEU A 446 -3.92 5.32 -29.71
CA LEU A 446 -2.77 4.56 -29.25
C LEU A 446 -1.82 4.07 -30.37
N GLY A 447 -2.09 4.40 -31.64
CA GLY A 447 -1.30 3.89 -32.77
C GLY A 447 -1.45 2.38 -32.99
N ASN A 448 -0.52 1.80 -33.75
CA ASN A 448 -0.57 0.41 -34.22
C ASN A 448 0.41 -0.55 -33.52
N GLY A 449 1.40 -0.04 -32.77
CA GLY A 449 2.37 -0.85 -32.05
C GLY A 449 1.82 -1.52 -30.78
N HIS A 450 2.71 -2.18 -30.05
CA HIS A 450 2.42 -2.74 -28.74
C HIS A 450 2.15 -1.65 -27.70
N LEU A 451 1.43 -2.02 -26.63
CA LEU A 451 1.24 -1.16 -25.46
C LEU A 451 1.95 -1.78 -24.26
N LEU A 452 3.11 -1.24 -23.89
CA LEU A 452 3.97 -1.78 -22.83
C LEU A 452 3.93 -0.85 -21.63
N LEU A 453 3.38 -1.30 -20.51
CA LEU A 453 3.12 -0.47 -19.34
C LEU A 453 3.84 -1.03 -18.12
N ALA A 454 4.57 -0.18 -17.40
CA ALA A 454 5.15 -0.47 -16.09
C ALA A 454 4.88 0.70 -15.15
N ASP A 455 4.38 0.43 -13.93
CA ASP A 455 4.11 1.47 -12.91
C ASP A 455 3.25 2.64 -13.41
N THR A 456 2.36 2.36 -14.37
CA THR A 456 1.63 3.37 -15.14
C THR A 456 0.13 3.33 -14.83
N SER A 457 -0.50 4.50 -14.76
CA SER A 457 -1.97 4.61 -14.79
C SER A 457 -2.47 4.88 -16.20
N LEU A 458 -3.11 3.87 -16.81
CA LEU A 458 -3.83 3.98 -18.07
C LEU A 458 -5.28 4.40 -17.81
N LEU A 459 -5.74 5.46 -18.47
CA LEU A 459 -7.10 5.98 -18.34
C LEU A 459 -7.81 6.03 -19.70
N TRP A 460 -8.96 5.35 -19.77
CA TRP A 460 -9.92 5.52 -20.86
C TRP A 460 -10.64 6.86 -20.66
N GLU A 461 -10.51 7.79 -21.59
CA GLU A 461 -11.25 9.06 -21.54
C GLU A 461 -12.77 8.82 -21.53
N THR A 462 -13.55 9.79 -21.05
CA THR A 462 -15.02 9.66 -20.96
C THR A 462 -15.63 9.29 -22.32
N GLY A 463 -16.44 8.22 -22.35
CA GLY A 463 -17.07 7.70 -23.55
C GLY A 463 -16.17 6.77 -24.40
N ASN A 464 -14.93 6.51 -23.96
CA ASN A 464 -14.02 5.58 -24.65
C ASN A 464 -14.22 4.14 -24.14
N THR A 465 -14.66 3.25 -25.04
CA THR A 465 -14.79 1.80 -24.77
C THR A 465 -13.88 0.95 -25.65
N GLN A 466 -12.80 1.54 -26.20
CA GLN A 466 -11.87 0.84 -27.08
C GLN A 466 -11.30 -0.42 -26.40
N ASP A 467 -11.44 -1.56 -27.07
CA ASP A 467 -10.72 -2.78 -26.74
C ASP A 467 -9.25 -2.62 -27.15
N ILE A 468 -8.36 -2.57 -26.17
CA ILE A 468 -6.92 -2.46 -26.39
C ILE A 468 -6.24 -3.82 -26.59
N SER A 469 -6.91 -4.92 -26.28
CA SER A 469 -6.32 -6.28 -26.33
C SER A 469 -6.14 -6.81 -27.76
N ASN A 470 -6.56 -6.05 -28.78
CA ASN A 470 -6.25 -6.37 -30.16
C ASN A 470 -4.76 -6.19 -30.52
N ARG A 471 -3.99 -5.57 -29.64
CA ARG A 471 -2.53 -5.50 -29.68
C ARG A 471 -1.96 -6.26 -28.48
N ALA A 472 -0.68 -6.57 -28.52
CA ALA A 472 -0.02 -7.10 -27.34
C ALA A 472 0.07 -6.00 -26.25
N VAL A 473 -0.45 -6.31 -25.07
CA VAL A 473 -0.46 -5.40 -23.91
C VAL A 473 0.43 -5.99 -22.81
N GLY A 474 1.52 -5.29 -22.47
CA GLY A 474 2.41 -5.64 -21.37
C GLY A 474 1.97 -4.99 -20.06
N ILE A 475 2.01 -5.77 -18.96
CA ILE A 475 1.75 -5.31 -17.58
C ILE A 475 2.97 -5.68 -16.74
N ASP A 476 3.79 -4.70 -16.41
CA ASP A 476 5.07 -4.90 -15.72
C ASP A 476 5.28 -3.88 -14.59
N GLY A 477 6.47 -3.89 -13.98
CA GLY A 477 6.77 -3.10 -12.78
C GLY A 477 6.12 -3.70 -11.53
N GLU A 478 5.83 -2.86 -10.54
CA GLU A 478 5.05 -3.26 -9.36
C GLU A 478 3.59 -3.46 -9.76
N SER A 479 2.98 -2.45 -10.41
CA SER A 479 1.61 -2.56 -10.88
C SER A 479 1.25 -1.61 -12.03
N VAL A 480 0.26 -1.98 -12.82
CA VAL A 480 -0.37 -1.10 -13.82
C VAL A 480 -1.82 -0.85 -13.42
N THR A 481 -2.23 0.41 -13.42
CA THR A 481 -3.62 0.79 -13.13
C THR A 481 -4.41 0.94 -14.42
N PHE A 482 -5.49 0.18 -14.57
CA PHE A 482 -6.52 0.39 -15.59
C PHE A 482 -7.68 1.15 -14.98
N ASN A 483 -7.72 2.45 -15.21
CA ASN A 483 -8.82 3.31 -14.81
C ASN A 483 -9.86 3.40 -15.94
N THR A 484 -10.98 2.71 -15.76
CA THR A 484 -12.07 2.73 -16.76
C THR A 484 -12.86 4.02 -16.77
N ASN A 485 -12.70 4.90 -15.77
CA ASN A 485 -13.29 6.25 -15.72
C ASN A 485 -14.81 6.27 -15.99
N GLY A 486 -15.53 5.28 -15.44
CA GLY A 486 -16.98 5.12 -15.64
C GLY A 486 -17.39 4.38 -16.92
N ASN A 487 -16.46 4.05 -17.81
CA ASN A 487 -16.74 3.31 -19.05
C ASN A 487 -16.83 1.80 -18.82
N ASN A 488 -17.64 1.12 -19.65
CA ASN A 488 -17.66 -0.34 -19.72
C ASN A 488 -16.74 -0.82 -20.86
N VAL A 489 -15.61 -1.41 -20.49
CA VAL A 489 -14.55 -1.85 -21.41
C VAL A 489 -14.48 -3.37 -21.40
N THR A 490 -14.48 -3.99 -22.58
CA THR A 490 -14.25 -5.43 -22.75
C THR A 490 -12.91 -5.64 -23.42
N LEU A 491 -12.07 -6.50 -22.85
CA LEU A 491 -10.83 -6.97 -23.45
C LEU A 491 -11.06 -8.40 -23.97
N ALA A 492 -11.18 -8.55 -25.28
CA ALA A 492 -11.52 -9.81 -25.93
C ALA A 492 -10.37 -10.82 -25.99
N ASN A 493 -9.11 -10.37 -25.95
CA ASN A 493 -7.92 -11.21 -25.97
C ASN A 493 -7.12 -11.12 -24.67
N ALA A 494 -6.20 -12.07 -24.48
CA ALA A 494 -5.33 -12.10 -23.31
C ALA A 494 -4.40 -10.88 -23.27
N ILE A 495 -4.12 -10.41 -22.05
CA ILE A 495 -3.17 -9.33 -21.77
C ILE A 495 -2.05 -9.85 -20.86
N GLY A 496 -0.95 -9.11 -20.73
CA GLY A 496 0.15 -9.42 -19.81
C GLY A 496 1.35 -10.16 -20.42
N SER A 497 1.40 -10.36 -21.74
CA SER A 497 2.35 -11.27 -22.43
C SER A 497 3.85 -10.94 -22.27
N PHE A 498 4.21 -9.87 -21.57
CA PHE A 498 5.58 -9.37 -21.43
C PHE A 498 5.96 -8.91 -20.02
N GLY A 499 5.15 -9.17 -18.99
CA GLY A 499 5.45 -8.59 -17.67
C GLY A 499 4.99 -9.40 -16.48
N THR A 500 5.65 -9.14 -15.35
CA THR A 500 5.44 -9.84 -14.08
C THR A 500 4.62 -9.02 -13.08
N GLY A 501 4.17 -7.83 -13.47
CA GLY A 501 3.50 -6.87 -12.59
C GLY A 501 2.07 -7.25 -12.22
N ALA A 502 1.51 -6.51 -11.26
CA ALA A 502 0.12 -6.63 -10.82
C ALA A 502 -0.84 -5.73 -11.62
N LEU A 503 -2.13 -6.09 -11.68
CA LEU A 503 -3.17 -5.24 -12.25
C LEU A 503 -3.96 -4.54 -11.15
N VAL A 504 -4.12 -3.21 -11.24
CA VAL A 504 -5.07 -2.44 -10.44
C VAL A 504 -6.24 -2.01 -11.32
N LYS A 505 -7.43 -2.55 -11.09
CA LYS A 505 -8.67 -2.09 -11.72
C LYS A 505 -9.25 -0.92 -10.93
N ALA A 506 -9.27 0.26 -11.54
CA ALA A 506 -9.79 1.51 -10.97
C ALA A 506 -10.93 2.11 -11.82
N GLY A 507 -11.56 3.16 -11.29
CA GLY A 507 -12.68 3.86 -11.93
C GLY A 507 -14.02 3.11 -11.81
N GLU A 508 -15.12 3.86 -11.77
CA GLU A 508 -16.48 3.32 -11.51
C GLU A 508 -17.03 2.37 -12.58
N GLY A 509 -16.40 2.34 -13.77
CA GLY A 509 -16.88 1.55 -14.90
C GLY A 509 -16.48 0.07 -14.80
N LYS A 510 -17.06 -0.78 -15.65
CA LYS A 510 -16.74 -2.21 -15.71
C LYS A 510 -15.54 -2.50 -16.62
N LEU A 511 -14.61 -3.34 -16.16
CA LEU A 511 -13.61 -4.00 -17.01
C LEU A 511 -13.96 -5.48 -17.12
N THR A 512 -14.20 -5.98 -18.33
CA THR A 512 -14.45 -7.40 -18.61
C THR A 512 -13.22 -8.03 -19.25
N LEU A 513 -12.70 -9.09 -18.63
CA LEU A 513 -11.56 -9.89 -19.14
C LEU A 513 -12.09 -11.21 -19.69
N VAL A 514 -12.14 -11.34 -21.03
CA VAL A 514 -12.73 -12.52 -21.68
C VAL A 514 -11.76 -13.71 -21.71
N GLN A 515 -10.47 -13.44 -21.89
CA GLN A 515 -9.41 -14.45 -21.94
C GLN A 515 -8.53 -14.38 -20.69
N ASP A 516 -7.88 -15.49 -20.36
CA ASP A 516 -6.98 -15.61 -19.22
C ASP A 516 -5.80 -14.63 -19.36
N PRO A 517 -5.65 -13.66 -18.45
CA PRO A 517 -4.47 -12.81 -18.45
C PRO A 517 -3.21 -13.60 -18.09
N THR A 518 -2.10 -13.21 -18.71
CA THR A 518 -0.81 -13.88 -18.60
C THR A 518 0.19 -13.17 -17.67
N TYR A 519 -0.19 -12.04 -17.06
CA TYR A 519 0.62 -11.40 -16.04
C TYR A 519 0.65 -12.25 -14.75
N ASN A 520 1.78 -12.26 -14.06
CA ASN A 520 2.01 -13.13 -12.91
C ASN A 520 1.75 -12.47 -11.55
N GLY A 521 1.64 -11.13 -11.49
CA GLY A 521 1.28 -10.41 -10.28
C GLY A 521 -0.19 -10.62 -9.88
N GLY A 522 -0.55 -10.20 -8.67
CA GLY A 522 -1.94 -10.25 -8.20
C GLY A 522 -2.83 -9.19 -8.86
N THR A 523 -4.12 -9.20 -8.51
CA THR A 523 -5.09 -8.24 -9.02
C THR A 523 -5.77 -7.49 -7.87
N THR A 524 -5.73 -6.16 -7.90
CA THR A 524 -6.47 -5.31 -6.97
C THR A 524 -7.63 -4.63 -7.69
N ILE A 525 -8.83 -4.77 -7.16
CA ILE A 525 -10.04 -4.09 -7.64
C ILE A 525 -10.29 -2.93 -6.68
N SER A 526 -9.89 -1.71 -7.08
CA SER A 526 -10.01 -0.51 -6.26
C SER A 526 -11.29 0.28 -6.53
N GLY A 527 -11.95 0.06 -7.67
CA GLY A 527 -13.21 0.73 -8.03
C GLY A 527 -13.95 0.08 -9.20
N GLY A 528 -15.26 0.31 -9.25
CA GLY A 528 -16.17 -0.25 -10.26
C GLY A 528 -16.25 -1.78 -10.20
N VAL A 529 -16.45 -2.40 -11.38
CA VAL A 529 -16.59 -3.85 -11.52
C VAL A 529 -15.39 -4.41 -12.29
N LEU A 530 -14.75 -5.45 -11.74
CA LEU A 530 -13.94 -6.37 -12.55
C LEU A 530 -14.78 -7.60 -12.85
N GLU A 531 -14.93 -7.91 -14.12
CA GLU A 531 -15.68 -9.06 -14.58
C GLU A 531 -14.78 -10.10 -15.25
N LEU A 532 -14.81 -11.31 -14.73
CA LEU A 532 -14.05 -12.45 -15.23
C LEU A 532 -14.91 -13.28 -16.16
N GLY A 533 -14.37 -13.53 -17.35
CA GLY A 533 -15.06 -14.23 -18.42
C GLY A 533 -16.16 -13.40 -19.06
N ASN A 534 -16.89 -14.05 -19.97
CA ASN A 534 -18.13 -13.56 -20.57
C ASN A 534 -18.77 -14.71 -21.39
N GLY A 535 -18.74 -15.93 -20.83
CA GLY A 535 -18.81 -17.17 -21.61
C GLY A 535 -17.73 -18.18 -21.15
N GLY A 536 -17.91 -19.46 -21.48
CA GLY A 536 -16.88 -20.51 -21.30
C GLY A 536 -16.27 -20.60 -19.89
N SER A 537 -14.97 -20.92 -19.83
CA SER A 537 -14.15 -21.02 -18.59
C SER A 537 -12.94 -20.07 -18.57
N THR A 538 -12.82 -19.18 -19.55
CA THR A 538 -11.68 -18.25 -19.69
C THR A 538 -11.95 -16.91 -19.01
N GLY A 539 -10.89 -16.16 -18.71
CA GLY A 539 -10.91 -14.95 -17.89
C GLY A 539 -10.41 -15.19 -16.45
N GLN A 540 -9.76 -16.33 -16.20
CA GLN A 540 -9.21 -16.67 -14.90
C GLN A 540 -7.96 -15.84 -14.60
N LEU A 541 -7.89 -15.29 -13.39
CA LEU A 541 -6.76 -14.49 -12.93
C LEU A 541 -5.67 -15.38 -12.33
N GLN A 542 -4.43 -14.90 -12.39
CA GLN A 542 -3.32 -15.46 -11.64
C GLN A 542 -3.12 -14.70 -10.32
N GLY A 543 -2.50 -15.32 -9.32
CA GLY A 543 -2.16 -14.69 -8.04
C GLY A 543 -3.35 -14.39 -7.11
N ASN A 544 -3.13 -13.60 -6.07
CA ASN A 544 -4.19 -13.23 -5.12
C ASN A 544 -5.06 -12.08 -5.65
N ILE A 545 -6.33 -12.04 -5.21
CA ILE A 545 -7.27 -10.97 -5.56
C ILE A 545 -7.56 -10.12 -4.30
N VAL A 546 -7.28 -8.83 -4.38
CA VAL A 546 -7.72 -7.83 -3.39
C VAL A 546 -8.95 -7.13 -3.95
N ASN A 547 -10.14 -7.55 -3.51
CA ASN A 547 -11.41 -7.02 -3.96
C ASN A 547 -11.92 -5.94 -3.00
N ASN A 548 -11.80 -4.67 -3.35
CA ASN A 548 -12.34 -3.54 -2.59
C ASN A 548 -13.58 -2.90 -3.24
N ALA A 549 -14.09 -3.46 -4.35
CA ALA A 549 -15.27 -2.97 -5.06
C ALA A 549 -16.21 -4.13 -5.46
N GLU A 550 -16.34 -4.49 -6.74
CA GLU A 550 -17.09 -5.69 -7.15
C GLU A 550 -16.21 -6.62 -8.02
N LEU A 551 -16.14 -7.89 -7.63
CA LEU A 551 -15.68 -9.00 -8.47
C LEU A 551 -16.91 -9.75 -9.01
N SER A 552 -17.12 -9.67 -10.32
CA SER A 552 -18.18 -10.37 -11.04
C SER A 552 -17.56 -11.56 -11.79
N VAL A 553 -18.11 -12.76 -11.64
CA VAL A 553 -17.61 -13.98 -12.32
C VAL A 553 -18.69 -14.52 -13.24
N ARG A 554 -18.44 -14.57 -14.55
CA ARG A 554 -19.38 -15.08 -15.56
C ARG A 554 -18.78 -16.20 -16.40
N PHE A 555 -18.51 -17.32 -15.74
CA PHE A 555 -18.16 -18.59 -16.39
C PHE A 555 -19.42 -19.41 -16.69
N GLU A 556 -19.57 -19.83 -17.94
CA GLU A 556 -20.67 -20.70 -18.37
C GLU A 556 -20.31 -22.19 -18.25
N ASP A 557 -19.01 -22.50 -18.20
CA ASP A 557 -18.49 -23.83 -17.89
C ASP A 557 -18.10 -23.95 -16.41
N ASN A 558 -18.04 -25.20 -15.92
CA ASN A 558 -17.60 -25.48 -14.55
C ASN A 558 -16.13 -25.09 -14.37
N THR A 559 -15.86 -24.20 -13.42
CA THR A 559 -14.54 -23.59 -13.23
C THR A 559 -14.21 -23.43 -11.76
N ALA A 560 -12.97 -23.73 -11.38
CA ALA A 560 -12.47 -23.46 -10.04
C ALA A 560 -11.67 -22.16 -10.01
N LEU A 561 -12.05 -21.24 -9.13
CA LEU A 561 -11.28 -20.06 -8.81
C LEU A 561 -10.34 -20.42 -7.65
N THR A 562 -9.04 -20.51 -7.96
CA THR A 562 -8.00 -20.96 -7.02
C THR A 562 -7.37 -19.80 -6.24
N ASN A 563 -7.66 -18.56 -6.63
CA ASN A 563 -7.13 -17.35 -6.02
C ASN A 563 -7.62 -17.18 -4.57
N VAL A 564 -6.75 -16.67 -3.69
CA VAL A 564 -7.19 -16.14 -2.38
C VAL A 564 -7.82 -14.77 -2.62
N ILE A 565 -9.07 -14.61 -2.17
CA ILE A 565 -9.82 -13.35 -2.26
C ILE A 565 -9.79 -12.66 -0.89
N SER A 566 -9.49 -11.37 -0.91
CA SER A 566 -9.46 -10.49 0.27
C SER A 566 -10.18 -9.16 -0.03
N GLY A 567 -10.30 -8.28 0.96
CA GLY A 567 -10.89 -6.95 0.79
C GLY A 567 -12.39 -6.86 1.09
N THR A 568 -12.95 -5.66 0.98
CA THR A 568 -14.32 -5.33 1.45
C THR A 568 -15.37 -5.39 0.35
N GLY A 569 -14.98 -5.65 -0.89
CA GLY A 569 -15.83 -5.65 -2.07
C GLY A 569 -16.75 -6.88 -2.19
N GLY A 570 -17.83 -6.72 -2.93
CA GLY A 570 -18.79 -7.80 -3.20
C GLY A 570 -18.27 -8.82 -4.22
N LEU A 571 -18.68 -10.07 -4.07
CA LEU A 571 -18.45 -11.18 -5.00
C LEU A 571 -19.78 -11.61 -5.62
N VAL A 572 -19.91 -11.54 -6.93
CA VAL A 572 -21.14 -11.89 -7.65
C VAL A 572 -20.86 -12.98 -8.67
N HIS A 573 -21.43 -14.17 -8.48
CA HIS A 573 -21.47 -15.20 -9.51
C HIS A 573 -22.61 -14.91 -10.48
N ARG A 574 -22.29 -14.69 -11.76
CA ARG A 574 -23.22 -14.35 -12.84
C ARG A 574 -23.26 -15.37 -13.96
N GLY A 575 -22.49 -16.46 -13.86
CA GLY A 575 -22.46 -17.51 -14.87
C GLY A 575 -23.45 -18.64 -14.60
N THR A 576 -23.81 -19.41 -15.62
CA THR A 576 -24.61 -20.65 -15.46
C THR A 576 -23.76 -21.86 -15.05
N GLY A 577 -22.44 -21.78 -15.20
CA GLY A 577 -21.51 -22.83 -14.79
C GLY A 577 -21.37 -22.96 -13.27
N LEU A 578 -20.81 -24.10 -12.83
CA LEU A 578 -20.38 -24.29 -11.45
C LEU A 578 -19.12 -23.47 -11.17
N LEU A 579 -19.21 -22.49 -10.28
CA LEU A 579 -18.06 -21.78 -9.75
C LEU A 579 -17.61 -22.44 -8.44
N VAL A 580 -16.38 -22.94 -8.37
CA VAL A 580 -15.78 -23.46 -7.15
C VAL A 580 -14.87 -22.40 -6.52
N LEU A 581 -15.12 -22.02 -5.27
CA LEU A 581 -14.14 -21.24 -4.48
C LEU A 581 -13.19 -22.23 -3.80
N ALA A 582 -12.02 -22.45 -4.38
CA ALA A 582 -11.13 -23.52 -3.95
C ALA A 582 -10.27 -23.18 -2.72
N SER A 583 -10.18 -21.90 -2.37
CA SER A 583 -9.27 -21.39 -1.33
C SER A 583 -10.03 -20.84 -0.12
N GLN A 584 -9.33 -20.77 1.02
CA GLN A 584 -9.73 -19.96 2.16
C GLN A 584 -9.66 -18.48 1.77
N ASN A 585 -10.74 -17.74 2.01
CA ASN A 585 -10.83 -16.32 1.65
C ASN A 585 -11.03 -15.45 2.89
N THR A 586 -10.61 -14.20 2.79
CA THR A 586 -10.76 -13.19 3.85
C THR A 586 -11.67 -12.03 3.44
N HIS A 587 -12.25 -12.07 2.24
CA HIS A 587 -13.15 -11.01 1.77
C HIS A 587 -14.39 -10.89 2.64
N SER A 588 -14.77 -9.65 2.96
CA SER A 588 -15.87 -9.35 3.88
C SER A 588 -17.11 -8.78 3.20
N GLY A 589 -17.01 -8.36 1.93
CA GLY A 589 -18.16 -7.90 1.18
C GLY A 589 -19.14 -9.04 0.87
N PRO A 590 -20.40 -8.72 0.48
CA PRO A 590 -21.43 -9.71 0.29
C PRO A 590 -21.11 -10.65 -0.89
N THR A 591 -21.53 -11.91 -0.77
CA THR A 591 -21.43 -12.91 -1.85
C THR A 591 -22.82 -13.33 -2.32
N SER A 592 -23.07 -13.31 -3.63
CA SER A 592 -24.35 -13.73 -4.20
C SER A 592 -24.20 -14.54 -5.49
N VAL A 593 -25.22 -15.33 -5.82
CA VAL A 593 -25.36 -16.03 -7.11
C VAL A 593 -26.53 -15.41 -7.86
N ALA A 594 -26.25 -14.54 -8.81
CA ALA A 594 -27.23 -13.68 -9.47
C ALA A 594 -28.05 -14.37 -10.57
N VAL A 595 -27.69 -15.60 -10.96
CA VAL A 595 -28.35 -16.35 -12.03
C VAL A 595 -29.00 -17.61 -11.48
N ALA A 596 -30.28 -17.83 -11.79
CA ALA A 596 -31.10 -18.90 -11.22
C ALA A 596 -30.53 -20.31 -11.41
N THR A 597 -29.84 -20.56 -12.53
CA THR A 597 -29.17 -21.84 -12.84
C THR A 597 -27.73 -21.90 -12.37
N GLY A 598 -27.16 -20.77 -11.91
CA GLY A 598 -25.79 -20.71 -11.41
C GLY A 598 -25.60 -21.51 -10.13
N ARG A 599 -24.42 -22.09 -9.98
CA ARG A 599 -24.04 -22.88 -8.80
C ARG A 599 -22.71 -22.37 -8.25
N LEU A 600 -22.66 -22.11 -6.95
CA LEU A 600 -21.45 -21.74 -6.22
C LEU A 600 -21.11 -22.85 -5.23
N LEU A 601 -19.99 -23.53 -5.43
CA LEU A 601 -19.52 -24.59 -4.55
C LEU A 601 -18.35 -24.12 -3.70
N LEU A 602 -18.41 -24.44 -2.41
CA LEU A 602 -17.33 -24.18 -1.47
C LEU A 602 -16.31 -25.33 -1.55
N GLY A 603 -15.12 -25.03 -2.05
CA GLY A 603 -14.00 -25.98 -2.05
C GLY A 603 -13.29 -26.03 -0.70
N ASP A 604 -13.35 -24.94 0.07
CA ASP A 604 -12.82 -24.85 1.44
C ASP A 604 -13.94 -24.43 2.43
N SER A 605 -13.89 -24.97 3.65
CA SER A 605 -14.86 -24.67 4.72
C SER A 605 -14.90 -23.18 5.13
N LEU A 606 -13.84 -22.44 4.81
CA LEU A 606 -13.64 -21.04 5.14
C LEU A 606 -13.69 -20.12 3.91
N SER A 607 -14.14 -20.61 2.75
CA SER A 607 -14.21 -19.80 1.52
C SER A 607 -15.09 -18.54 1.63
N LEU A 608 -16.02 -18.47 2.58
CA LEU A 608 -16.94 -17.34 2.78
C LEU A 608 -17.00 -16.86 4.25
N GLN A 609 -15.96 -17.17 5.03
CA GLN A 609 -15.97 -17.02 6.50
C GLN A 609 -16.27 -15.59 7.01
N ASN A 610 -15.94 -14.55 6.23
CA ASN A 610 -16.19 -13.15 6.58
C ASN A 610 -17.31 -12.50 5.75
N SER A 611 -17.84 -13.20 4.73
CA SER A 611 -18.82 -12.67 3.79
C SER A 611 -20.25 -12.93 4.28
N THR A 612 -21.13 -11.93 4.17
CA THR A 612 -22.58 -12.20 4.21
C THR A 612 -23.00 -12.87 2.91
N VAL A 613 -23.58 -14.06 2.99
CA VAL A 613 -24.07 -14.81 1.82
C VAL A 613 -25.52 -14.44 1.57
N THR A 614 -25.81 -13.92 0.38
CA THR A 614 -27.16 -13.54 -0.05
C THR A 614 -27.76 -14.62 -0.93
N LEU A 615 -28.81 -15.27 -0.44
CA LEU A 615 -29.55 -16.33 -1.11
C LEU A 615 -30.94 -15.82 -1.53
N ASP A 616 -31.03 -15.10 -2.64
CA ASP A 616 -32.32 -14.59 -3.13
C ASP A 616 -33.08 -15.64 -3.93
N PHE A 617 -34.42 -15.64 -3.86
CA PHE A 617 -35.25 -16.62 -4.58
C PHE A 617 -34.95 -16.68 -6.09
N ALA A 618 -34.68 -15.54 -6.72
CA ALA A 618 -34.31 -15.44 -8.14
C ALA A 618 -32.87 -15.89 -8.45
N GLY A 619 -32.01 -16.00 -7.43
CA GLY A 619 -30.61 -16.37 -7.56
C GLY A 619 -30.36 -17.87 -7.74
N GLY A 620 -29.10 -18.26 -7.84
CA GLY A 620 -28.66 -19.66 -7.96
C GLY A 620 -28.44 -20.37 -6.63
N LYS A 621 -27.78 -21.53 -6.65
CA LYS A 621 -27.55 -22.37 -5.45
C LYS A 621 -26.15 -22.20 -4.88
N VAL A 622 -26.03 -22.40 -3.57
CA VAL A 622 -24.75 -22.62 -2.87
C VAL A 622 -24.66 -24.09 -2.45
N GLU A 623 -23.51 -24.70 -2.68
CA GLU A 623 -23.25 -26.14 -2.52
C GLU A 623 -22.00 -26.39 -1.68
N PHE A 624 -21.97 -27.53 -0.97
CA PHE A 624 -20.89 -27.86 -0.01
C PHE A 624 -19.92 -28.93 -0.52
N GLY A 625 -20.15 -29.51 -1.71
CA GLY A 625 -19.27 -30.53 -2.26
C GLY A 625 -19.13 -31.73 -1.32
N THR A 626 -17.92 -31.96 -0.81
CA THR A 626 -17.62 -33.01 0.18
C THR A 626 -17.46 -32.51 1.60
N LEU A 627 -17.58 -31.19 1.83
CA LEU A 627 -17.39 -30.58 3.14
C LEU A 627 -18.44 -31.09 4.13
N MET A 628 -18.05 -31.24 5.39
CA MET A 628 -18.95 -31.56 6.51
C MET A 628 -19.13 -30.36 7.45
N ALA A 629 -18.46 -29.24 7.17
CA ALA A 629 -18.61 -27.99 7.87
C ALA A 629 -18.31 -26.83 6.92
N ALA A 630 -19.00 -25.70 7.13
CA ALA A 630 -18.77 -24.47 6.41
C ALA A 630 -19.03 -23.26 7.33
N THR A 631 -18.34 -22.16 7.07
CA THR A 631 -18.52 -20.91 7.83
C THR A 631 -18.85 -19.76 6.90
N PHE A 632 -19.91 -19.02 7.23
CA PHE A 632 -20.30 -17.76 6.60
C PHE A 632 -20.11 -16.61 7.58
N GLY A 633 -19.74 -15.45 7.04
CA GLY A 633 -19.76 -14.20 7.79
C GLY A 633 -21.17 -13.91 8.29
N GLY A 634 -22.16 -14.01 7.41
CA GLY A 634 -23.58 -13.87 7.70
C GLY A 634 -24.44 -14.58 6.65
N LEU A 635 -25.76 -14.67 6.87
CA LEU A 635 -26.69 -15.31 5.93
C LEU A 635 -27.95 -14.47 5.79
N THR A 636 -28.33 -14.13 4.56
CA THR A 636 -29.50 -13.30 4.25
C THR A 636 -30.23 -13.81 3.01
N GLY A 637 -31.49 -13.39 2.81
CA GLY A 637 -32.27 -13.71 1.61
C GLY A 637 -33.38 -14.74 1.86
N SER A 638 -34.04 -15.20 0.80
CA SER A 638 -35.29 -15.96 0.83
C SER A 638 -35.24 -17.36 0.21
N LYS A 639 -34.16 -17.72 -0.45
CA LYS A 639 -33.99 -19.07 -1.03
C LYS A 639 -33.55 -20.05 0.04
N SER A 640 -34.17 -21.23 0.06
CA SER A 640 -33.81 -22.33 0.94
C SER A 640 -32.40 -22.88 0.72
N LEU A 641 -31.78 -23.34 1.80
CA LEU A 641 -30.46 -23.97 1.82
C LEU A 641 -30.54 -25.32 2.54
N ALA A 642 -30.06 -26.39 1.89
CA ALA A 642 -29.93 -27.69 2.52
C ALA A 642 -28.57 -27.78 3.22
N LEU A 643 -28.55 -28.08 4.52
CA LEU A 643 -27.36 -28.34 5.33
C LEU A 643 -26.88 -29.79 5.11
N GLN A 644 -26.66 -30.11 3.85
CA GLN A 644 -26.25 -31.42 3.35
C GLN A 644 -25.22 -31.23 2.24
N ASN A 645 -24.20 -32.08 2.21
CA ASN A 645 -23.22 -32.06 1.13
C ASN A 645 -23.66 -32.95 -0.05
N ASP A 646 -22.91 -32.94 -1.13
CA ASP A 646 -23.26 -33.63 -2.39
C ASP A 646 -23.21 -35.16 -2.23
N THR A 647 -22.54 -35.65 -1.18
CA THR A 647 -22.50 -37.08 -0.78
C THR A 647 -23.60 -37.47 0.21
N SER A 648 -24.59 -36.58 0.42
CA SER A 648 -25.67 -36.73 1.41
C SER A 648 -25.26 -36.70 2.88
N ALA A 649 -24.02 -36.34 3.21
CA ALA A 649 -23.55 -36.22 4.59
C ALA A 649 -24.00 -34.88 5.22
N ALA A 650 -24.05 -34.86 6.56
CA ALA A 650 -24.44 -33.69 7.34
C ALA A 650 -23.39 -32.57 7.26
N VAL A 651 -23.86 -31.33 7.11
CA VAL A 651 -23.02 -30.11 7.14
C VAL A 651 -23.31 -29.30 8.39
N ALA A 652 -22.28 -29.03 9.19
CA ALA A 652 -22.35 -28.04 10.27
C ALA A 652 -22.09 -26.63 9.71
N LEU A 653 -23.14 -25.81 9.62
CA LEU A 653 -23.04 -24.45 9.12
C LEU A 653 -22.85 -23.46 10.28
N THR A 654 -21.76 -22.71 10.25
CA THR A 654 -21.52 -21.59 11.16
C THR A 654 -21.87 -20.26 10.49
N ILE A 655 -22.61 -19.38 11.16
CA ILE A 655 -22.98 -18.03 10.68
C ILE A 655 -22.67 -16.96 11.72
N GLY A 656 -22.53 -15.71 11.27
CA GLY A 656 -22.40 -14.53 12.13
C GLY A 656 -20.95 -14.15 12.46
N GLN A 657 -19.96 -14.81 11.85
CA GLN A 657 -18.53 -14.52 12.11
C GLN A 657 -18.15 -13.06 11.80
N ASN A 658 -18.83 -12.40 10.85
CA ASN A 658 -18.57 -11.00 10.53
C ASN A 658 -19.23 -10.00 11.48
N GLY A 659 -20.00 -10.49 12.47
CA GLY A 659 -20.63 -9.67 13.49
C GLY A 659 -21.77 -8.77 13.01
N GLN A 660 -22.23 -8.91 11.77
CA GLN A 660 -23.31 -8.10 11.21
C GLN A 660 -24.69 -8.65 11.54
N ASP A 661 -25.67 -7.76 11.56
CA ASP A 661 -27.08 -8.14 11.63
C ASP A 661 -27.54 -8.67 10.26
N THR A 662 -28.31 -9.76 10.25
CA THR A 662 -28.78 -10.41 9.02
C THR A 662 -30.22 -10.90 9.14
N GLU A 663 -30.95 -10.92 8.03
CA GLU A 663 -32.31 -11.48 7.95
C GLU A 663 -32.41 -12.57 6.90
N TYR A 664 -32.71 -13.79 7.34
CA TYR A 664 -32.90 -14.94 6.46
C TYR A 664 -34.35 -15.43 6.52
N LEU A 665 -35.05 -15.22 5.41
CA LEU A 665 -36.44 -15.59 5.18
C LEU A 665 -36.58 -17.02 4.60
N GLY A 666 -35.48 -17.57 4.07
CA GLY A 666 -35.44 -18.90 3.51
C GLY A 666 -35.53 -20.00 4.58
N THR A 667 -35.63 -21.25 4.13
CA THR A 667 -35.61 -22.42 5.03
C THR A 667 -34.23 -23.07 5.08
N LEU A 668 -33.81 -23.53 6.25
CA LEU A 668 -32.68 -24.45 6.43
C LEU A 668 -33.21 -25.88 6.61
N SER A 669 -32.60 -26.87 5.94
CA SER A 669 -33.09 -28.27 5.96
C SER A 669 -31.95 -29.30 5.92
N GLY A 670 -32.24 -30.60 5.96
CA GLY A 670 -31.26 -31.68 5.80
C GLY A 670 -30.67 -32.21 7.11
N PRO A 671 -29.67 -33.12 7.06
CA PRO A 671 -29.15 -33.78 8.26
C PRO A 671 -28.17 -32.93 9.10
N GLY A 672 -27.80 -31.74 8.61
CA GLY A 672 -26.82 -30.84 9.21
C GLY A 672 -27.26 -30.11 10.48
N SER A 673 -26.39 -29.22 10.96
CA SER A 673 -26.56 -28.43 12.18
C SER A 673 -26.26 -26.94 11.94
N LEU A 674 -26.77 -26.06 12.80
CA LEU A 674 -26.55 -24.62 12.71
C LEU A 674 -25.78 -24.11 13.94
N VAL A 675 -24.76 -23.29 13.73
CA VAL A 675 -24.01 -22.58 14.76
C VAL A 675 -24.07 -21.08 14.51
N LYS A 676 -24.61 -20.30 15.45
CA LYS A 676 -24.55 -18.84 15.43
C LYS A 676 -23.41 -18.35 16.33
N THR A 677 -22.56 -17.49 15.78
CA THR A 677 -21.44 -16.83 16.46
C THR A 677 -21.42 -15.33 16.16
N GLY A 678 -20.46 -14.60 16.74
CA GLY A 678 -20.25 -13.16 16.56
C GLY A 678 -21.35 -12.29 17.17
N ALA A 679 -21.10 -10.99 17.26
CA ALA A 679 -21.91 -10.07 18.08
C ALA A 679 -23.30 -9.74 17.49
N GLY A 680 -23.48 -9.82 16.17
CA GLY A 680 -24.70 -9.41 15.47
C GLY A 680 -25.92 -10.28 15.74
N ILE A 681 -27.08 -9.80 15.29
CA ILE A 681 -28.39 -10.45 15.35
C ILE A 681 -28.65 -11.18 14.03
N SER A 682 -28.89 -12.49 14.09
CA SER A 682 -29.41 -13.23 12.94
C SER A 682 -30.89 -13.50 13.12
N LEU A 683 -31.70 -12.85 12.30
CA LEU A 683 -33.14 -13.05 12.23
C LEU A 683 -33.44 -14.24 11.32
N ILE A 684 -34.28 -15.17 11.79
CA ILE A 684 -34.79 -16.28 10.98
C ILE A 684 -36.31 -16.32 11.04
N SER A 685 -36.93 -16.23 9.86
CA SER A 685 -38.40 -16.18 9.73
C SER A 685 -38.97 -17.31 8.85
N GLY A 686 -38.11 -18.17 8.29
CA GLY A 686 -38.53 -19.37 7.58
C GLY A 686 -38.67 -20.60 8.51
N VAL A 687 -39.30 -21.66 8.01
CA VAL A 687 -39.39 -22.96 8.70
C VAL A 687 -38.10 -23.75 8.54
N ASN A 688 -37.30 -23.87 9.61
CA ASN A 688 -36.00 -24.53 9.57
C ASN A 688 -36.06 -25.94 10.15
N ASN A 689 -35.92 -26.95 9.30
CA ASN A 689 -36.17 -28.36 9.61
C ASN A 689 -34.92 -29.24 9.35
N TYR A 690 -33.77 -28.81 9.88
CA TYR A 690 -32.54 -29.59 9.86
C TYR A 690 -32.46 -30.54 11.06
N ALA A 691 -31.90 -31.74 10.88
CA ALA A 691 -31.94 -32.78 11.90
C ALA A 691 -30.95 -32.57 13.06
N GLY A 692 -29.84 -31.87 12.83
CA GLY A 692 -28.82 -31.61 13.85
C GLY A 692 -29.24 -30.55 14.88
N SER A 693 -28.37 -30.28 15.85
CA SER A 693 -28.62 -29.28 16.88
C SER A 693 -28.40 -27.85 16.40
N THR A 694 -29.03 -26.89 17.07
CA THR A 694 -28.74 -25.46 16.95
C THR A 694 -27.83 -25.03 18.09
N THR A 695 -26.72 -24.36 17.82
CA THR A 695 -25.84 -23.78 18.85
C THR A 695 -25.77 -22.27 18.69
N VAL A 696 -25.98 -21.52 19.76
CA VAL A 696 -25.80 -20.06 19.79
C VAL A 696 -24.66 -19.73 20.76
N SER A 697 -23.51 -19.36 20.22
CA SER A 697 -22.28 -19.10 21.00
C SER A 697 -21.93 -17.61 21.13
N GLY A 698 -22.58 -16.74 20.36
CA GLY A 698 -22.39 -15.29 20.40
C GLY A 698 -23.53 -14.53 19.71
N GLY A 699 -23.78 -13.29 20.16
CA GLY A 699 -24.83 -12.43 19.61
C GLY A 699 -26.23 -13.01 19.83
N SER A 700 -27.18 -12.64 18.96
CA SER A 700 -28.55 -13.13 19.04
C SER A 700 -28.91 -13.98 17.82
N LEU A 701 -29.57 -15.12 18.04
CA LEU A 701 -30.37 -15.80 17.02
C LEU A 701 -31.84 -15.51 17.38
N ASP A 702 -32.54 -14.78 16.53
CA ASP A 702 -33.90 -14.33 16.79
C ASP A 702 -34.90 -15.00 15.84
N VAL A 703 -35.85 -15.73 16.43
CA VAL A 703 -36.89 -16.48 15.72
C VAL A 703 -38.18 -15.65 15.74
N THR A 704 -38.44 -14.96 14.64
CA THR A 704 -39.56 -14.02 14.48
C THR A 704 -40.83 -14.71 13.97
N TYR A 705 -41.90 -13.92 13.80
CA TYR A 705 -43.18 -14.36 13.26
C TYR A 705 -43.05 -15.18 11.96
N GLY A 706 -43.50 -16.43 11.98
CA GLY A 706 -43.39 -17.40 10.88
C GLY A 706 -42.10 -18.22 10.87
N GLY A 707 -41.10 -17.83 11.66
CA GLY A 707 -39.86 -18.56 11.84
C GLY A 707 -40.04 -19.78 12.72
N GLU A 708 -39.48 -20.91 12.30
CA GLU A 708 -39.49 -22.15 13.08
C GLU A 708 -38.09 -22.77 13.14
N ILE A 709 -37.71 -23.37 14.26
CA ILE A 709 -36.53 -24.24 14.39
C ILE A 709 -36.99 -25.62 14.83
N HIS A 710 -36.76 -26.66 14.02
CA HIS A 710 -37.05 -28.07 14.29
C HIS A 710 -35.77 -28.91 14.28
N GLY A 711 -34.89 -28.69 15.26
CA GLY A 711 -33.60 -29.36 15.39
C GLY A 711 -33.61 -30.59 16.31
N ALA A 712 -32.50 -31.32 16.39
CA ALA A 712 -32.34 -32.35 17.43
C ALA A 712 -32.37 -31.74 18.83
N GLY A 713 -31.69 -30.63 19.05
CA GLY A 713 -31.56 -29.95 20.35
C GLY A 713 -31.07 -28.52 20.17
N VAL A 714 -31.06 -27.74 21.24
CA VAL A 714 -30.59 -26.35 21.20
C VAL A 714 -29.61 -26.09 22.35
N ILE A 715 -28.47 -25.47 22.06
CA ILE A 715 -27.40 -25.17 23.01
C ILE A 715 -27.08 -23.67 22.96
N VAL A 716 -27.04 -23.00 24.12
CA VAL A 716 -26.64 -21.61 24.25
C VAL A 716 -25.40 -21.52 25.14
N ASN A 717 -24.34 -20.92 24.60
CA ASN A 717 -23.01 -20.80 25.18
C ASN A 717 -22.45 -19.38 24.99
N GLY A 718 -21.31 -19.10 25.63
CA GLY A 718 -20.62 -17.82 25.55
C GLY A 718 -21.53 -16.64 25.92
N THR A 719 -21.54 -15.63 25.05
CA THR A 719 -22.44 -14.46 25.11
C THR A 719 -23.70 -14.65 24.25
N GLY A 720 -23.94 -15.87 23.76
CA GLY A 720 -25.05 -16.19 22.87
C GLY A 720 -26.42 -16.02 23.51
N LYS A 721 -27.39 -15.64 22.70
CA LYS A 721 -28.78 -15.47 23.09
C LYS A 721 -29.71 -16.05 22.05
N LEU A 722 -30.59 -16.96 22.46
CA LEU A 722 -31.73 -17.35 21.64
C LEU A 722 -32.90 -16.45 22.01
N VAL A 723 -33.45 -15.74 21.03
CA VAL A 723 -34.65 -14.92 21.17
C VAL A 723 -35.76 -15.55 20.35
N VAL A 724 -36.96 -15.60 20.92
CA VAL A 724 -38.18 -16.01 20.22
C VAL A 724 -39.16 -14.86 20.35
N SER A 725 -39.46 -14.23 19.22
CA SER A 725 -40.21 -12.98 19.11
C SER A 725 -41.44 -13.16 18.21
N GLY A 726 -42.21 -14.22 18.48
CA GLY A 726 -43.42 -14.58 17.74
C GLY A 726 -43.30 -15.84 16.86
N GLY A 727 -42.11 -16.44 16.77
CA GLY A 727 -41.87 -17.71 16.08
C GLY A 727 -42.05 -18.95 16.96
N ALA A 728 -41.54 -20.09 16.47
CA ALA A 728 -41.55 -21.36 17.19
C ALA A 728 -40.17 -22.02 17.26
N VAL A 729 -39.82 -22.58 18.40
CA VAL A 729 -38.67 -23.46 18.57
C VAL A 729 -39.19 -24.80 19.06
N ALA A 730 -38.95 -25.87 18.31
CA ALA A 730 -39.25 -27.23 18.73
C ALA A 730 -38.03 -28.15 18.58
N THR A 731 -37.80 -29.03 19.55
CA THR A 731 -36.73 -30.05 19.43
C THR A 731 -37.33 -31.43 19.24
N THR A 732 -36.74 -32.23 18.35
CA THR A 732 -37.28 -33.54 17.95
C THR A 732 -36.84 -34.69 18.86
N THR A 733 -35.63 -34.63 19.42
CA THR A 733 -35.03 -35.75 20.17
C THR A 733 -34.21 -35.35 21.39
N GLY A 734 -33.86 -34.07 21.54
CA GLY A 734 -32.80 -33.60 22.43
C GLY A 734 -33.22 -32.47 23.37
N ALA A 735 -32.33 -32.18 24.31
CA ALA A 735 -32.49 -31.20 25.37
C ALA A 735 -32.26 -29.75 24.88
N PHE A 736 -32.71 -28.79 25.69
CA PHE A 736 -32.23 -27.42 25.65
C PHE A 736 -31.18 -27.22 26.74
N GLY A 737 -30.00 -26.70 26.40
CA GLY A 737 -28.93 -26.43 27.36
C GLY A 737 -28.47 -24.99 27.31
N VAL A 738 -28.42 -24.31 28.46
CA VAL A 738 -27.75 -23.02 28.64
C VAL A 738 -26.55 -23.23 29.56
N ASN A 739 -25.35 -23.16 28.99
CA ASN A 739 -24.09 -23.21 29.76
C ASN A 739 -23.63 -21.79 30.15
N SER A 740 -23.87 -20.82 29.26
CA SER A 740 -23.77 -19.37 29.51
C SER A 740 -24.57 -18.61 28.44
N GLY A 741 -24.98 -17.37 28.71
CA GLY A 741 -25.94 -16.64 27.87
C GLY A 741 -27.39 -16.87 28.30
N GLY A 742 -28.34 -16.96 27.37
CA GLY A 742 -29.73 -17.28 27.73
C GLY A 742 -30.75 -17.42 26.60
N LEU A 743 -31.96 -17.84 26.99
CA LEU A 743 -33.19 -17.82 26.21
C LEU A 743 -34.04 -16.62 26.62
N GLN A 744 -34.55 -15.88 25.64
CA GLN A 744 -35.62 -14.91 25.85
C GLN A 744 -36.82 -15.26 24.98
N LEU A 745 -37.94 -15.60 25.62
CA LEU A 745 -39.21 -15.81 24.97
C LEU A 745 -40.06 -14.54 25.16
N LEU A 746 -40.13 -13.73 24.11
CA LEU A 746 -40.89 -12.48 24.08
C LEU A 746 -42.33 -12.75 23.63
N ASP A 747 -42.51 -13.64 22.65
CA ASP A 747 -43.80 -14.16 22.18
C ASP A 747 -43.57 -15.49 21.42
N GLY A 748 -44.62 -16.23 21.08
CA GLY A 748 -44.54 -17.48 20.33
C GLY A 748 -44.38 -18.73 21.21
N THR A 749 -43.73 -19.77 20.70
CA THR A 749 -43.63 -21.07 21.40
C THR A 749 -42.20 -21.63 21.45
N ALA A 750 -41.83 -22.23 22.58
CA ALA A 750 -40.60 -22.99 22.75
C ALA A 750 -40.93 -24.35 23.37
N THR A 751 -40.86 -25.43 22.59
CA THR A 751 -41.24 -26.79 23.01
C THR A 751 -40.05 -27.73 22.93
N PHE A 752 -39.66 -28.29 24.06
CA PHE A 752 -38.51 -29.18 24.14
C PHE A 752 -38.94 -30.62 24.41
N SER A 753 -38.43 -31.57 23.62
CA SER A 753 -38.68 -33.01 23.81
C SER A 753 -37.76 -33.62 24.86
N GLY A 754 -36.58 -33.03 25.08
CA GLY A 754 -35.70 -33.33 26.21
C GLY A 754 -35.78 -32.28 27.33
N ALA A 755 -35.00 -32.49 28.40
CA ALA A 755 -34.92 -31.57 29.52
C ALA A 755 -34.43 -30.17 29.09
N VAL A 756 -34.93 -29.12 29.75
CA VAL A 756 -34.34 -27.78 29.71
C VAL A 756 -33.37 -27.67 30.87
N THR A 757 -32.08 -27.44 30.60
CA THR A 757 -31.05 -27.29 31.63
C THR A 757 -30.44 -25.90 31.53
N ALA A 758 -30.50 -25.12 32.62
CA ALA A 758 -29.92 -23.78 32.68
C ALA A 758 -28.89 -23.69 33.81
N ASN A 759 -27.61 -23.85 33.45
CA ASN A 759 -26.46 -23.89 34.34
C ASN A 759 -25.62 -22.62 34.18
N GLY A 760 -26.10 -21.47 34.67
CA GLY A 760 -25.39 -20.21 34.51
C GLY A 760 -24.05 -20.18 35.26
N SER A 761 -22.96 -19.82 34.57
CA SER A 761 -21.65 -19.51 35.16
C SER A 761 -21.53 -18.00 35.44
N ASN A 762 -21.01 -17.65 36.61
CA ASN A 762 -20.93 -16.25 37.05
C ASN A 762 -19.77 -15.52 36.36
N GLY A 763 -20.08 -14.82 35.27
CA GLY A 763 -19.12 -13.95 34.59
C GLY A 763 -19.78 -13.09 33.50
N SER A 764 -20.26 -11.90 33.87
CA SER A 764 -20.55 -10.75 32.99
C SER A 764 -21.88 -10.64 32.20
N SER A 765 -22.74 -11.65 32.07
CA SER A 765 -24.02 -11.45 31.34
C SER A 765 -25.13 -10.89 32.26
N ALA A 766 -25.52 -9.63 32.03
CA ALA A 766 -26.57 -8.90 32.75
C ALA A 766 -28.02 -9.42 32.52
N SER A 767 -28.20 -10.69 32.15
CA SER A 767 -29.50 -11.26 31.81
C SER A 767 -29.67 -12.67 32.39
N ALA A 768 -30.87 -12.97 32.85
CA ALA A 768 -31.27 -14.29 33.31
C ALA A 768 -31.09 -15.34 32.19
N PRO A 769 -30.61 -16.57 32.50
CA PRO A 769 -30.51 -17.68 31.56
C PRO A 769 -31.83 -18.03 30.87
N LEU A 770 -32.97 -17.90 31.57
CA LEU A 770 -34.31 -18.10 31.01
C LEU A 770 -35.21 -16.91 31.37
N VAL A 771 -35.61 -16.12 30.37
CA VAL A 771 -36.57 -15.02 30.51
C VAL A 771 -37.80 -15.30 29.67
N ILE A 772 -38.97 -15.35 30.30
CA ILE A 772 -40.26 -15.65 29.69
C ILE A 772 -41.18 -14.43 29.85
N ALA A 773 -41.04 -13.48 28.92
CA ALA A 773 -41.82 -12.24 28.89
C ALA A 773 -43.20 -12.40 28.25
N GLY A 774 -43.33 -13.34 27.31
CA GLY A 774 -44.59 -13.74 26.69
C GLY A 774 -44.51 -15.18 26.17
N GLY A 775 -45.46 -15.58 25.32
CA GLY A 775 -45.47 -16.90 24.71
C GLY A 775 -45.62 -18.08 25.67
N THR A 776 -45.27 -19.29 25.19
CA THR A 776 -45.30 -20.54 25.97
C THR A 776 -44.01 -21.36 25.85
N LEU A 777 -43.38 -21.67 26.98
CA LEU A 777 -42.29 -22.65 27.12
C LEU A 777 -42.87 -23.99 27.60
N THR A 778 -42.59 -25.10 26.91
CA THR A 778 -43.00 -26.45 27.32
C THR A 778 -41.80 -27.40 27.34
N ALA A 779 -41.63 -28.18 28.41
CA ALA A 779 -40.57 -29.18 28.51
C ALA A 779 -40.95 -30.34 29.47
N PRO A 780 -40.43 -31.56 29.28
CA PRO A 780 -40.63 -32.69 30.20
C PRO A 780 -39.96 -32.49 31.55
N SER A 781 -38.87 -31.73 31.60
CA SER A 781 -38.26 -31.32 32.86
C SER A 781 -37.49 -30.01 32.69
N ILE A 782 -37.35 -29.26 33.77
CA ILE A 782 -36.51 -28.06 33.84
C ILE A 782 -35.53 -28.24 35.00
N ASN A 783 -34.23 -28.20 34.69
CA ASN A 783 -33.13 -28.30 35.65
C ASN A 783 -32.41 -26.96 35.74
N LEU A 784 -32.49 -26.32 36.90
CA LEU A 784 -31.89 -25.01 37.15
C LEU A 784 -30.66 -25.17 38.05
N GLY A 785 -29.50 -24.72 37.57
CA GLY A 785 -28.22 -24.77 38.27
C GLY A 785 -27.45 -23.45 38.18
N ARG A 786 -26.47 -23.29 39.07
CA ARG A 786 -25.47 -22.21 39.00
C ARG A 786 -24.11 -22.74 39.40
N THR A 787 -23.04 -22.08 38.98
CA THR A 787 -21.67 -22.32 39.44
C THR A 787 -20.95 -21.00 39.75
N GLY A 788 -20.10 -20.97 40.79
CA GLY A 788 -19.13 -19.87 41.01
C GLY A 788 -19.60 -18.63 41.80
N LEU A 789 -20.55 -18.75 42.76
CA LEU A 789 -21.01 -17.63 43.61
C LEU A 789 -20.83 -17.92 45.12
N ASN A 790 -19.79 -17.37 45.74
CA ASN A 790 -19.70 -17.32 47.21
C ASN A 790 -20.63 -16.22 47.77
N VAL A 791 -21.92 -16.52 47.90
CA VAL A 791 -22.89 -15.57 48.50
C VAL A 791 -22.86 -15.72 50.02
N THR A 792 -22.38 -14.70 50.74
CA THR A 792 -22.30 -14.72 52.22
C THR A 792 -23.59 -14.23 52.90
N ASN A 793 -24.47 -13.52 52.19
CA ASN A 793 -25.73 -12.95 52.71
C ASN A 793 -26.96 -13.61 52.06
N GLU A 794 -28.13 -13.63 52.74
CA GLU A 794 -29.38 -14.04 52.10
C GLU A 794 -29.70 -13.08 50.93
N PRO A 795 -30.23 -13.58 49.80
CA PRO A 795 -30.65 -12.71 48.72
C PRO A 795 -31.85 -11.86 49.18
N THR A 796 -31.63 -10.57 49.45
CA THR A 796 -32.70 -9.58 49.63
C THR A 796 -33.23 -9.16 48.28
N GLU A 797 -34.53 -9.36 48.00
CA GLU A 797 -35.21 -9.15 46.71
C GLU A 797 -34.45 -9.74 45.49
N ALA A 798 -35.05 -10.74 44.83
CA ALA A 798 -34.46 -11.41 43.68
C ALA A 798 -33.90 -10.40 42.64
N PRO A 799 -32.56 -10.31 42.46
CA PRO A 799 -31.96 -9.37 41.52
C PRO A 799 -32.34 -9.74 40.08
N ALA A 800 -32.29 -8.78 39.14
CA ALA A 800 -32.72 -8.94 37.74
C ALA A 800 -31.98 -10.02 36.91
N ASN A 801 -31.05 -10.75 37.51
CA ASN A 801 -30.24 -11.83 36.93
C ASN A 801 -30.57 -13.22 37.52
N THR A 802 -31.86 -13.51 37.73
CA THR A 802 -32.42 -14.81 38.18
C THR A 802 -32.17 -15.94 37.18
N ASN A 803 -32.34 -17.20 37.57
CA ASN A 803 -32.16 -18.35 36.66
C ASN A 803 -33.35 -18.53 35.71
N LEU A 804 -34.55 -18.48 36.29
CA LEU A 804 -35.82 -18.47 35.58
C LEU A 804 -36.61 -17.23 35.99
N HIS A 805 -36.96 -16.40 35.03
CA HIS A 805 -37.80 -15.21 35.23
C HIS A 805 -39.01 -15.26 34.32
N ILE A 806 -40.21 -15.30 34.92
CA ILE A 806 -41.48 -15.22 34.20
C ILE A 806 -42.05 -13.81 34.44
N LEU A 807 -42.17 -13.04 33.36
CA LEU A 807 -42.62 -11.65 33.33
C LEU A 807 -44.02 -11.50 32.71
N GLY A 808 -44.54 -12.53 32.05
CA GLY A 808 -45.86 -12.50 31.41
C GLY A 808 -46.28 -13.75 30.63
N GLY A 809 -45.35 -14.66 30.28
CA GLY A 809 -45.66 -15.88 29.52
C GLY A 809 -46.05 -17.10 30.36
N GLN A 810 -46.18 -18.25 29.69
CA GLN A 810 -46.51 -19.54 30.32
C GLN A 810 -45.31 -20.49 30.29
N VAL A 811 -45.05 -21.17 31.40
CA VAL A 811 -44.06 -22.25 31.51
C VAL A 811 -44.76 -23.53 31.94
N ASN A 812 -44.74 -24.54 31.07
CA ASN A 812 -45.38 -25.84 31.26
C ASN A 812 -44.33 -26.95 31.38
N VAL A 813 -44.10 -27.42 32.60
CA VAL A 813 -43.23 -28.55 32.89
C VAL A 813 -44.09 -29.80 33.03
N THR A 814 -44.04 -30.72 32.07
CA THR A 814 -44.93 -31.91 32.10
C THR A 814 -44.46 -32.97 33.10
N GLY A 815 -43.17 -32.98 33.44
CA GLY A 815 -42.57 -33.77 34.51
C GLY A 815 -41.97 -32.89 35.62
N ASN A 816 -40.69 -33.05 35.93
CA ASN A 816 -40.08 -32.47 37.13
C ASN A 816 -39.46 -31.08 36.90
N LEU A 817 -39.56 -30.23 37.92
CA LEU A 817 -38.82 -28.97 38.02
C LEU A 817 -37.77 -29.11 39.13
N ASP A 818 -36.50 -29.17 38.77
CA ASP A 818 -35.39 -29.33 39.71
C ASP A 818 -34.61 -28.00 39.86
N ILE A 819 -34.58 -27.46 41.07
CA ILE A 819 -33.95 -26.19 41.43
C ILE A 819 -32.76 -26.47 42.37
N GLY A 820 -31.53 -26.23 41.91
CA GLY A 820 -30.32 -26.32 42.74
C GLY A 820 -29.69 -27.71 42.88
N THR A 821 -29.98 -28.66 41.98
CA THR A 821 -29.52 -30.06 42.07
C THR A 821 -28.14 -30.33 41.44
N THR A 822 -27.48 -29.34 40.84
CA THR A 822 -26.14 -29.50 40.25
C THR A 822 -25.08 -29.63 41.35
N ALA A 823 -24.25 -30.68 41.29
CA ALA A 823 -23.37 -31.17 42.36
C ALA A 823 -22.21 -30.26 42.85
N GLN A 824 -22.27 -28.93 42.69
CA GLN A 824 -21.21 -28.01 43.12
C GLN A 824 -21.60 -27.17 44.34
N SER A 825 -20.67 -27.04 45.29
CA SER A 825 -20.81 -26.30 46.55
C SER A 825 -21.05 -24.80 46.35
N ASN A 826 -21.89 -24.17 47.17
CA ASN A 826 -22.17 -22.72 47.18
C ASN A 826 -22.79 -22.15 45.87
N SER A 827 -23.92 -22.69 45.41
CA SER A 827 -24.65 -22.15 44.26
C SER A 827 -26.05 -21.67 44.67
N SER A 828 -26.42 -20.43 44.32
CA SER A 828 -27.73 -19.84 44.67
C SER A 828 -28.66 -19.75 43.45
N VAL A 829 -29.61 -20.67 43.29
CA VAL A 829 -30.57 -20.62 42.17
C VAL A 829 -31.79 -19.77 42.55
N VAL A 830 -32.27 -18.93 41.63
CA VAL A 830 -33.43 -18.07 41.85
C VAL A 830 -34.46 -18.25 40.73
N THR A 831 -35.72 -18.48 41.11
CA THR A 831 -36.87 -18.52 40.20
C THR A 831 -37.85 -17.44 40.62
N ARG A 832 -38.35 -16.63 39.67
CA ARG A 832 -39.24 -15.50 39.96
C ARG A 832 -40.40 -15.47 38.98
N VAL A 833 -41.63 -15.28 39.48
CA VAL A 833 -42.84 -15.13 38.67
C VAL A 833 -43.52 -13.80 39.01
N ASP A 834 -43.34 -12.80 38.16
CA ASP A 834 -43.99 -11.49 38.33
C ASP A 834 -45.40 -11.49 37.74
N PHE A 835 -45.53 -11.94 36.49
CA PHE A 835 -46.81 -12.13 35.79
C PHE A 835 -46.70 -13.38 34.90
N GLY A 836 -47.85 -13.99 34.54
CA GLY A 836 -47.90 -15.22 33.74
C GLY A 836 -48.23 -16.47 34.56
N GLY A 837 -47.73 -17.64 34.14
CA GLY A 837 -48.04 -18.92 34.79
C GLY A 837 -46.92 -19.95 34.71
N LEU A 838 -46.76 -20.72 35.80
CA LEU A 838 -45.86 -21.87 35.91
C LEU A 838 -46.68 -23.10 36.32
N THR A 839 -46.74 -24.10 35.45
CA THR A 839 -47.40 -25.38 35.73
C THR A 839 -46.36 -26.49 35.78
N VAL A 840 -46.39 -27.31 36.82
CA VAL A 840 -45.51 -28.49 36.98
C VAL A 840 -46.38 -29.73 37.18
N GLY A 841 -46.29 -30.68 36.26
CA GLY A 841 -47.04 -31.94 36.28
C GLY A 841 -46.42 -33.03 37.16
N GLY A 842 -45.11 -32.96 37.39
CA GLY A 842 -44.36 -33.87 38.25
C GLY A 842 -43.92 -33.23 39.58
N VAL A 843 -42.75 -33.63 40.07
CA VAL A 843 -42.22 -33.16 41.36
C VAL A 843 -41.41 -31.88 41.15
N THR A 844 -41.62 -30.89 42.03
CA THR A 844 -40.70 -29.74 42.16
C THR A 844 -39.68 -30.05 43.26
N THR A 845 -38.41 -30.23 42.89
CA THR A 845 -37.31 -30.48 43.83
C THR A 845 -36.56 -29.18 44.08
N ILE A 846 -36.38 -28.79 45.34
CA ILE A 846 -35.55 -27.66 45.73
C ILE A 846 -34.42 -28.20 46.61
N ALA A 847 -33.21 -28.31 46.06
CA ALA A 847 -32.08 -28.92 46.75
C ALA A 847 -31.26 -27.89 47.54
N ILE A 848 -30.97 -28.21 48.80
CA ILE A 848 -30.14 -27.43 49.73
C ILE A 848 -28.81 -28.17 49.93
N ASN A 849 -28.06 -28.45 48.86
CA ASN A 849 -26.75 -29.08 49.01
C ASN A 849 -25.69 -28.00 49.32
N ASN A 850 -24.88 -28.24 50.37
CA ASN A 850 -23.68 -27.46 50.73
C ASN A 850 -23.88 -25.94 50.87
N GLY A 851 -24.85 -25.48 51.67
CA GLY A 851 -24.99 -24.06 52.01
C GLY A 851 -25.52 -23.15 50.88
N GLY A 852 -26.02 -23.74 49.78
CA GLY A 852 -26.77 -23.03 48.75
C GLY A 852 -28.02 -22.36 49.32
N ARG A 853 -28.27 -21.10 48.92
CA ARG A 853 -29.44 -20.30 49.33
C ARG A 853 -30.33 -20.06 48.12
N TRP A 854 -31.65 -20.16 48.27
CA TRP A 854 -32.63 -20.01 47.18
C TRP A 854 -33.69 -18.98 47.55
N SER A 855 -34.36 -18.41 46.55
CA SER A 855 -35.52 -17.53 46.71
C SER A 855 -36.51 -17.85 45.59
N MET A 856 -37.78 -18.01 45.95
CA MET A 856 -38.92 -18.10 45.04
C MET A 856 -39.89 -16.99 45.43
N LEU A 857 -40.21 -16.11 44.48
CA LEU A 857 -41.21 -15.05 44.62
C LEU A 857 -42.33 -15.29 43.60
#